data_AF-A0A925MIA4-F1
#
_entry.id   AF-A0A925MIA4-F1
#
_cell.length_a   1.000
_cell.length_b   1.000
_cell.length_c   1.000
_cell.angle_alpha   90.00
_cell.angle_beta   90.00
_cell.angle_gamma   90.00
#
_symmetry.space_group_name_H-M   'P 1'
#
loop_
_entity.id
_entity.type
_entity.pdbx_description
1 polymer ?
#
loop_
_entity_poly.entity_id
_entity_poly.type
_entity_poly.pdbx_seq_one_letter_code
_entity_poly.pdbx_strand_id
1 'polypeptide(L)'
;MKPKFIFTRKALIGRITIGAPVFFGFAISISGLGSSQAGDILRGGGSTTSAPTAGASSTTGVTTPADTSQARANAQDALARTTTAINAVRAMQDAARAAAQAGPDNLGPNLPTVPNGLGSGALQVAPGAGTDPSLWQGAELPTQTQTANGLVNVGIRQTAQQALLQWQTFNVGKQTTLTFDQSAAGANANQWIAFNQINDPTGNPSQILGQIKAQGQIYIINPNGVIFGGSSQVDVNTLTVSSLPINSNLIQRGLLNNPDSQFLFSGLNLPGGTNGTPAFIPTPPPASTGIYGDVTIQAGAKISTPVSADGNGGRVLLVGPNVSNSGSILTPNGQTILAAGLQVGLAAHNSSDPSLRGLDVFVGQVGAYGGSSSNTGIISSPRGSISIAGKNITQNGALTATTSVSLNGRIDISAHYDATQNPGSGSSGIAVSPFLLRKSGTVSLGDGSVIEILPEYSSKETSIGTQLALRSQINLEGLNIYLGKNSTLLAPNALVRIATGEWIFQSPVTRFIQSAGQVYLDQNALINVAGSIDVPVSVAQNIISVDLRGAELANSPLQRTGPLRGQSVQVDIRDVGVYQQSMWIGTPLADIAGFANLIQRGVGQLTTAGGSVTISAGQSTVVQQNAKVDVSGGSIAYQEAVVRTTQLVSQGRLIDISQARPDIIYEGIFDGSFDASNFKFGTTEIYSSALVPGGGRLEQGYLQGSAGGTLTLTTPAAALDGVFLGKTFTGGFQRATPPDPSSLILNFTSIDRSYAGLPIFAPTPPAITFQAANPHAPADPFQTDASGNPNQLRADRIADVYLSPDLLNQSGFTNFSLNNPDGSITLPENTTLSTLSRGNLTFTASNITINGSIIAPGASLNFNSANISLSTINFLNNNNVSESPPAVADRGQFVLGNGAVISTAGLLVDDRPAAANSGSEPLFLNGGSVSIQAFDTTLRTGGTIDVSGGARADVRGRISYGSGGSLTLAGGQDINISSVIGGSLNLGANLLGHSGTSAGSLSITALAIQIGGGTPDPSVLLLGTEFFNQGGFGTFDLSGLGLADGTAGLLITEGTHIRPIVSTRLATALNDQPLR
;
A
#
# COMPACT_ATOMS: atom_id res chain seq x y z
N MET A 1 -44.93 -15.89 14.69
CA MET A 1 -44.75 -17.28 14.23
C MET A 1 -43.27 -17.52 14.01
N LYS A 2 -42.66 -18.39 14.84
CA LYS A 2 -41.25 -18.83 14.75
C LYS A 2 -41.28 -20.36 14.70
N PRO A 3 -40.61 -21.05 13.77
CA PRO A 3 -40.43 -22.49 13.90
C PRO A 3 -39.19 -22.79 14.76
N LYS A 4 -39.43 -23.59 15.80
CA LYS A 4 -38.41 -24.27 16.62
C LYS A 4 -37.87 -25.47 15.85
N PHE A 5 -36.55 -25.66 15.83
CA PHE A 5 -35.96 -26.98 15.54
C PHE A 5 -35.24 -27.49 16.79
N ILE A 6 -35.66 -28.69 17.21
CA ILE A 6 -35.20 -29.45 18.37
C ILE A 6 -34.17 -30.46 17.87
N PHE A 7 -32.97 -30.47 18.45
CA PHE A 7 -32.00 -31.56 18.29
C PHE A 7 -31.89 -32.34 19.61
N THR A 8 -32.35 -33.59 19.59
CA THR A 8 -32.16 -34.56 20.67
C THR A 8 -30.77 -35.19 20.60
N ARG A 9 -29.95 -34.99 21.65
CA ARG A 9 -28.71 -35.76 21.89
C ARG A 9 -29.04 -37.09 22.56
N LYS A 10 -28.58 -38.20 21.97
CA LYS A 10 -28.40 -39.47 22.69
C LYS A 10 -27.04 -39.46 23.37
N ALA A 11 -27.02 -39.69 24.67
CA ALA A 11 -25.84 -39.90 25.49
C ALA A 11 -25.39 -41.36 25.38
N LEU A 12 -24.07 -41.59 25.30
CA LEU A 12 -23.45 -42.85 25.71
C LEU A 12 -22.34 -42.51 26.71
N ILE A 13 -22.45 -43.12 27.88
CA ILE A 13 -21.56 -42.96 29.04
C ILE A 13 -20.45 -44.01 28.96
N GLY A 14 -19.21 -43.60 29.18
CA GLY A 14 -18.08 -44.48 29.51
C GLY A 14 -17.05 -43.71 30.34
N ARG A 15 -16.96 -44.05 31.64
CA ARG A 15 -15.95 -43.54 32.60
C ARG A 15 -14.61 -44.29 32.42
N ILE A 16 -13.49 -43.63 32.77
CA ILE A 16 -12.33 -44.08 33.60
C ILE A 16 -11.29 -42.94 33.57
N THR A 17 -11.12 -42.11 34.61
CA THR A 17 -10.30 -42.20 35.85
C THR A 17 -9.03 -41.33 35.76
N ILE A 18 -8.78 -40.60 36.85
CA ILE A 18 -7.86 -39.47 37.07
C ILE A 18 -6.39 -39.92 37.23
N GLY A 19 -5.45 -39.10 36.75
CA GLY A 19 -4.02 -39.14 37.12
C GLY A 19 -3.36 -37.77 36.91
N ALA A 20 -2.73 -37.22 37.95
CA ALA A 20 -2.12 -35.89 38.04
C ALA A 20 -0.78 -35.77 37.26
N PRO A 21 -0.29 -34.54 36.95
CA PRO A 21 0.88 -34.33 36.11
C PRO A 21 2.19 -34.32 36.91
N VAL A 22 3.24 -34.92 36.37
CA VAL A 22 4.63 -34.79 36.85
C VAL A 22 5.44 -34.07 35.78
N PHE A 23 6.02 -32.94 36.18
CA PHE A 23 7.03 -32.17 35.46
C PHE A 23 8.31 -33.00 35.28
N PHE A 24 8.87 -33.02 34.07
CA PHE A 24 10.30 -33.19 33.86
C PHE A 24 10.77 -32.20 32.79
N GLY A 25 11.59 -31.24 33.22
CA GLY A 25 12.37 -30.40 32.32
C GLY A 25 13.57 -31.17 31.80
N PHE A 26 13.91 -30.94 30.52
CA PHE A 26 15.19 -31.32 29.96
C PHE A 26 15.79 -30.12 29.22
N ALA A 27 16.83 -29.55 29.83
CA ALA A 27 17.83 -28.76 29.14
C ALA A 27 18.71 -29.72 28.33
N ILE A 28 18.98 -29.41 27.06
CA ILE A 28 19.97 -30.14 26.27
C ILE A 28 20.91 -29.14 25.60
N SER A 29 22.17 -29.28 25.98
CA SER A 29 23.38 -28.65 25.49
C SER A 29 23.71 -29.06 24.05
N ILE A 30 24.29 -28.10 23.33
CA ILE A 30 24.72 -28.21 21.94
C ILE A 30 26.04 -28.99 21.85
N SER A 31 26.07 -30.08 21.09
CA SER A 31 27.27 -30.62 20.43
C SER A 31 26.84 -31.31 19.14
N GLY A 32 27.43 -30.92 18.00
CA GLY A 32 26.99 -31.32 16.67
C GLY A 32 27.76 -32.51 16.08
N LEU A 33 27.13 -33.27 15.17
CA LEU A 33 27.40 -33.26 13.71
C LEU A 33 26.65 -34.39 12.96
N GLY A 34 25.98 -34.01 11.86
CA GLY A 34 25.55 -34.82 10.69
C GLY A 34 24.10 -35.35 10.71
N SER A 35 23.23 -35.20 9.70
CA SER A 35 23.25 -34.49 8.41
C SER A 35 21.83 -34.56 7.77
N SER A 36 21.21 -33.44 7.40
CA SER A 36 20.35 -33.27 6.21
C SER A 36 20.02 -31.79 6.02
N GLN A 37 20.34 -31.27 4.83
CA GLN A 37 20.63 -29.86 4.54
C GLN A 37 19.40 -28.95 4.48
N ALA A 38 19.42 -27.89 5.29
CA ALA A 38 18.77 -26.61 5.00
C ALA A 38 19.85 -25.68 4.42
N GLY A 39 19.55 -25.03 3.30
CA GLY A 39 20.48 -24.15 2.58
C GLY A 39 21.01 -23.03 3.49
N ASP A 40 22.33 -23.01 3.60
CA ASP A 40 23.19 -22.16 4.40
C ASP A 40 23.14 -20.68 3.94
N ILE A 41 22.32 -19.88 4.63
CA ILE A 41 22.33 -18.41 4.60
C ILE A 41 23.31 -17.96 5.68
N LEU A 42 24.64 -17.99 5.43
CA LEU A 42 25.66 -17.21 6.16
C LEU A 42 27.09 -17.58 5.68
N ARG A 43 27.54 -16.93 4.60
CA ARG A 43 28.96 -16.57 4.42
C ARG A 43 29.07 -15.36 3.49
N GLY A 44 29.31 -14.19 4.10
CA GLY A 44 29.85 -13.04 3.40
C GLY A 44 31.38 -13.13 3.29
N GLY A 45 31.93 -12.44 2.28
CA GLY A 45 33.34 -12.06 2.21
C GLY A 45 34.09 -12.55 0.98
N GLY A 46 34.31 -11.66 0.02
CA GLY A 46 35.21 -11.88 -1.12
C GLY A 46 35.08 -10.79 -2.18
N SER A 47 35.66 -9.61 -1.92
CA SER A 47 35.78 -8.52 -2.88
C SER A 47 36.78 -8.88 -3.99
N THR A 48 36.32 -8.95 -5.24
CA THR A 48 37.19 -8.77 -6.42
C THR A 48 36.50 -7.87 -7.42
N THR A 49 37.07 -6.69 -7.59
CA THR A 49 36.77 -5.70 -8.63
C THR A 49 37.15 -6.23 -10.01
N SER A 50 36.17 -6.35 -10.89
CA SER A 50 36.39 -6.44 -12.34
C SER A 50 35.43 -5.47 -13.03
N ALA A 51 36.00 -4.49 -13.73
CA ALA A 51 35.28 -3.47 -14.49
C ALA A 51 34.40 -4.08 -15.59
N PRO A 52 33.19 -3.55 -15.85
CA PRO A 52 32.37 -4.01 -16.96
C PRO A 52 32.85 -3.37 -18.26
N THR A 53 33.29 -4.21 -19.20
CA THR A 53 33.44 -3.87 -20.61
C THR A 53 32.06 -3.70 -21.24
N ALA A 54 31.85 -2.58 -21.93
CA ALA A 54 30.63 -2.29 -22.68
C ALA A 54 30.41 -3.36 -23.77
N GLY A 55 29.30 -4.09 -23.68
CA GLY A 55 28.90 -5.13 -24.63
C GLY A 55 27.39 -5.04 -24.90
N ALA A 56 27.05 -5.09 -26.19
CA ALA A 56 25.74 -5.00 -26.84
C ALA A 56 24.49 -5.27 -25.97
N SER A 57 23.56 -4.32 -26.01
CA SER A 57 22.17 -4.42 -25.56
C SER A 57 21.49 -5.67 -26.14
N SER A 58 21.24 -6.68 -25.31
CA SER A 58 20.31 -7.77 -25.58
C SER A 58 18.92 -7.37 -25.09
N THR A 59 17.98 -7.21 -26.02
CA THR A 59 16.59 -6.74 -25.87
C THR A 59 15.61 -7.81 -25.35
N THR A 60 16.02 -8.72 -24.47
CA THR A 60 15.20 -9.90 -24.08
C THR A 60 14.51 -9.73 -22.73
N GLY A 61 13.18 -9.77 -22.73
CA GLY A 61 12.27 -9.35 -21.64
C GLY A 61 11.79 -10.48 -20.72
N VAL A 62 12.70 -11.34 -20.26
CA VAL A 62 12.40 -12.40 -19.28
C VAL A 62 12.98 -12.00 -17.93
N THR A 63 12.21 -12.11 -16.84
CA THR A 63 12.78 -12.03 -15.48
C THR A 63 13.84 -13.11 -15.31
N THR A 64 15.08 -12.68 -15.13
CA THR A 64 16.21 -13.60 -15.05
C THR A 64 16.26 -14.27 -13.66
N PRO A 65 16.95 -15.42 -13.52
CA PRO A 65 17.32 -15.93 -12.21
C PRO A 65 18.08 -14.89 -11.34
N ALA A 66 18.75 -13.91 -11.96
CA ALA A 66 19.39 -12.81 -11.26
C ALA A 66 18.38 -11.81 -10.68
N ASP A 67 17.29 -11.49 -11.37
CA ASP A 67 16.24 -10.59 -10.87
C ASP A 67 15.53 -11.15 -9.64
N THR A 68 15.17 -12.45 -9.67
CA THR A 68 14.58 -13.12 -8.51
C THR A 68 15.56 -13.17 -7.33
N SER A 69 16.84 -13.37 -7.59
CA SER A 69 17.89 -13.37 -6.56
C SER A 69 18.11 -11.99 -5.95
N GLN A 70 18.08 -10.92 -6.76
CA GLN A 70 18.17 -9.54 -6.28
C GLN A 70 16.96 -9.17 -5.41
N ALA A 71 15.75 -9.60 -5.78
CA ALA A 71 14.57 -9.34 -4.97
C ALA A 71 14.59 -10.07 -3.62
N ARG A 72 15.08 -11.32 -3.59
CA ARG A 72 15.36 -12.01 -2.32
C ARG A 72 16.38 -11.24 -1.48
N ALA A 73 17.47 -10.76 -2.09
CA ALA A 73 18.48 -9.97 -1.38
C ALA A 73 17.89 -8.66 -0.83
N ASN A 74 17.04 -7.96 -1.59
CA ASN A 74 16.37 -6.74 -1.13
C ASN A 74 15.42 -7.01 0.04
N ALA A 75 14.63 -8.10 -0.02
CA ALA A 75 13.73 -8.49 1.06
C ALA A 75 14.50 -8.88 2.33
N GLN A 76 15.62 -9.60 2.17
CA GLN A 76 16.52 -9.96 3.27
C GLN A 76 17.21 -8.74 3.88
N ASP A 77 17.70 -7.79 3.08
CA ASP A 77 18.29 -6.54 3.55
C ASP A 77 17.26 -5.71 4.35
N ALA A 78 16.06 -5.53 3.82
CA ALA A 78 14.99 -4.80 4.51
C ALA A 78 14.67 -5.42 5.88
N LEU A 79 14.48 -6.73 5.95
CA LEU A 79 14.20 -7.44 7.21
C LEU A 79 15.41 -7.43 8.16
N ALA A 80 16.63 -7.54 7.65
CA ALA A 80 17.84 -7.49 8.46
C ALA A 80 18.03 -6.10 9.10
N ARG A 81 17.75 -5.02 8.36
CA ARG A 81 17.77 -3.64 8.89
C ARG A 81 16.78 -3.46 10.03
N THR A 82 15.51 -3.84 9.82
CA THR A 82 14.47 -3.69 10.86
C THR A 82 14.78 -4.57 12.07
N THR A 83 15.17 -5.83 11.85
CA THR A 83 15.56 -6.76 12.93
C THR A 83 16.72 -6.22 13.75
N THR A 84 17.77 -5.70 13.10
CA THR A 84 18.95 -5.14 13.79
C THR A 84 18.58 -3.93 14.62
N ALA A 85 17.83 -2.98 14.05
CA ALA A 85 17.39 -1.78 14.75
C ALA A 85 16.48 -2.11 15.95
N ILE A 86 15.48 -2.99 15.76
CA ILE A 86 14.59 -3.41 16.85
C ILE A 86 15.36 -4.14 17.95
N ASN A 87 16.30 -5.02 17.60
CA ASN A 87 17.14 -5.72 18.59
C ASN A 87 18.05 -4.76 19.35
N ALA A 88 18.60 -3.75 18.69
CA ALA A 88 19.39 -2.70 19.34
C ALA A 88 18.55 -1.91 20.36
N VAL A 89 17.33 -1.51 19.99
CA VAL A 89 16.42 -0.84 20.92
C VAL A 89 16.06 -1.78 22.08
N ARG A 90 15.74 -3.06 21.83
CA ARG A 90 15.44 -4.05 22.90
C ARG A 90 16.62 -4.23 23.87
N ALA A 91 17.84 -4.36 23.36
CA ALA A 91 19.03 -4.46 24.20
C ALA A 91 19.23 -3.20 25.06
N MET A 92 19.00 -2.01 24.49
CA MET A 92 18.99 -0.75 25.23
C MET A 92 17.93 -0.75 26.33
N GLN A 93 16.71 -1.23 26.05
CA GLN A 93 15.64 -1.36 27.05
C GLN A 93 16.05 -2.26 28.21
N ASP A 94 16.67 -3.41 27.95
CA ASP A 94 17.07 -4.35 28.98
C ASP A 94 18.22 -3.81 29.84
N ALA A 95 19.21 -3.18 29.22
CA ALA A 95 20.29 -2.50 29.92
C ALA A 95 19.79 -1.34 30.80
N ALA A 96 18.91 -0.49 30.24
CA ALA A 96 18.30 0.62 30.97
C ALA A 96 17.46 0.13 32.15
N ARG A 97 16.73 -0.98 32.00
CA ARG A 97 15.97 -1.59 33.09
C ARG A 97 16.87 -2.12 34.20
N ALA A 98 17.95 -2.83 33.85
CA ALA A 98 18.91 -3.33 34.82
C ALA A 98 19.55 -2.17 35.61
N ALA A 99 19.94 -1.10 34.91
CA ALA A 99 20.46 0.11 35.55
C ALA A 99 19.43 0.79 36.46
N ALA A 100 18.18 0.92 36.00
CA ALA A 100 17.11 1.52 36.80
C ALA A 100 16.79 0.71 38.06
N GLN A 101 16.81 -0.63 37.99
CA GLN A 101 16.61 -1.49 39.15
C GLN A 101 17.72 -1.33 40.21
N ALA A 102 18.96 -1.09 39.78
CA ALA A 102 20.09 -0.84 40.68
C ALA A 102 20.25 0.63 41.10
N GLY A 103 19.55 1.56 40.45
CA GLY A 103 19.67 3.00 40.66
C GLY A 103 19.01 3.50 41.97
N PRO A 104 18.99 4.83 42.20
CA PRO A 104 18.31 5.42 43.36
C PRO A 104 16.79 5.30 43.25
N ASP A 105 16.07 5.44 44.37
CA ASP A 105 14.60 5.41 44.42
C ASP A 105 13.97 6.77 44.05
N ASN A 106 14.59 7.51 43.14
CA ASN A 106 14.05 8.73 42.53
C ASN A 106 14.39 8.77 41.03
N LEU A 107 13.65 9.57 40.27
CA LEU A 107 13.80 9.71 38.82
C LEU A 107 14.68 10.89 38.39
N GLY A 108 15.45 11.44 39.32
CA GLY A 108 16.41 12.52 39.08
C GLY A 108 16.86 13.21 40.37
N PRO A 109 17.98 13.94 40.33
CA PRO A 109 18.57 14.58 41.52
C PRO A 109 17.67 15.67 42.13
N ASN A 110 16.73 16.21 41.36
CA ASN A 110 15.79 17.25 41.79
C ASN A 110 14.42 16.70 42.18
N LEU A 111 14.22 15.38 42.13
CA LEU A 111 12.96 14.73 42.51
C LEU A 111 13.12 14.01 43.86
N PRO A 112 12.09 14.04 44.72
CA PRO A 112 12.15 13.37 46.01
C PRO A 112 12.25 11.85 45.85
N THR A 113 12.93 11.20 46.80
CA THR A 113 12.92 9.75 46.94
C THR A 113 11.50 9.24 47.14
N VAL A 114 11.14 8.15 46.45
CA VAL A 114 9.84 7.50 46.48
C VAL A 114 9.87 6.33 47.47
N PRO A 115 9.19 6.44 48.63
CA PRO A 115 9.08 5.31 49.56
C PRO A 115 8.21 4.18 48.99
N ASN A 116 8.34 2.98 49.57
CA ASN A 116 7.48 1.84 49.21
C ASN A 116 6.18 1.83 50.03
N GLY A 117 5.07 1.45 49.39
CA GLY A 117 3.76 1.29 50.05
C GLY A 117 2.95 2.58 50.21
N LEU A 118 2.07 2.58 51.22
CA LEU A 118 1.22 3.70 51.61
C LEU A 118 1.96 4.63 52.57
N GLY A 119 1.79 5.94 52.37
CA GLY A 119 2.35 6.95 53.27
C GLY A 119 2.80 8.22 52.56
N SER A 120 3.32 9.16 53.35
CA SER A 120 3.81 10.45 52.85
C SER A 120 4.87 10.29 51.76
N GLY A 121 4.67 10.95 50.62
CA GLY A 121 5.57 10.91 49.47
C GLY A 121 5.50 9.64 48.60
N ALA A 122 4.69 8.64 48.98
CA ALA A 122 4.49 7.39 48.24
C ALA A 122 3.06 7.35 47.63
N LEU A 123 2.28 6.30 47.95
CA LEU A 123 0.84 6.27 47.68
C LEU A 123 0.11 6.90 48.88
N GLN A 124 -0.44 8.10 48.70
CA GLN A 124 -1.14 8.83 49.75
C GLN A 124 -2.49 9.34 49.27
N VAL A 125 -3.56 8.80 49.87
CA VAL A 125 -4.93 9.27 49.60
C VAL A 125 -5.10 10.73 49.98
N ALA A 126 -6.04 11.43 49.34
CA ALA A 126 -6.34 12.83 49.69
C ALA A 126 -6.71 12.98 51.18
N PRO A 127 -6.31 14.07 51.86
CA PRO A 127 -6.73 14.33 53.23
C PRO A 127 -8.26 14.32 53.33
N GLY A 128 -8.81 13.53 54.25
CA GLY A 128 -10.26 13.39 54.42
C GLY A 128 -10.93 12.34 53.51
N ALA A 129 -10.19 11.63 52.64
CA ALA A 129 -10.77 10.60 51.74
C ALA A 129 -11.53 9.48 52.45
N GLY A 130 -11.23 9.19 53.73
CA GLY A 130 -11.99 8.21 54.52
C GLY A 130 -13.31 8.72 55.10
N THR A 131 -13.57 10.03 55.03
CA THR A 131 -14.74 10.68 55.62
C THR A 131 -15.56 11.48 54.62
N ASP A 132 -14.93 12.04 53.58
CA ASP A 132 -15.59 12.79 52.51
C ASP A 132 -15.79 11.88 51.29
N PRO A 133 -17.03 11.46 51.01
CA PRO A 133 -17.32 10.61 49.86
C PRO A 133 -17.06 11.31 48.53
N SER A 134 -16.91 12.64 48.46
CA SER A 134 -16.56 13.32 47.20
C SER A 134 -15.11 13.05 46.74
N LEU A 135 -14.24 12.66 47.67
CA LEU A 135 -12.81 12.41 47.41
C LEU A 135 -12.51 10.94 47.08
N TRP A 136 -13.36 10.00 47.50
CA TRP A 136 -13.14 8.57 47.29
C TRP A 136 -14.46 7.81 47.08
N GLN A 137 -14.72 7.35 45.86
CA GLN A 137 -15.96 6.66 45.50
C GLN A 137 -15.70 5.39 44.70
N GLY A 138 -16.59 4.42 44.83
CA GLY A 138 -16.62 3.21 44.01
C GLY A 138 -15.50 2.20 44.30
N ALA A 139 -14.72 2.39 45.35
CA ALA A 139 -13.72 1.46 45.84
C ALA A 139 -13.53 1.59 47.36
N GLU A 140 -12.99 0.54 47.98
CA GLU A 140 -12.50 0.59 49.36
C GLU A 140 -11.19 1.38 49.45
N LEU A 141 -10.87 1.92 50.63
CA LEU A 141 -9.57 2.55 50.88
C LEU A 141 -8.43 1.54 50.65
N PRO A 142 -7.26 1.99 50.16
CA PRO A 142 -6.17 1.09 49.85
C PRO A 142 -5.65 0.41 51.12
N THR A 143 -5.35 -0.87 51.00
CA THR A 143 -4.70 -1.65 52.06
C THR A 143 -3.33 -2.09 51.60
N GLN A 144 -2.41 -2.34 52.53
CA GLN A 144 -1.08 -2.83 52.20
C GLN A 144 -0.72 -4.08 52.97
N THR A 145 0.06 -4.95 52.33
CA THR A 145 0.72 -6.11 52.95
C THR A 145 2.19 -6.11 52.53
N GLN A 146 3.06 -6.64 53.39
CA GLN A 146 4.48 -6.76 53.08
C GLN A 146 4.88 -8.24 53.12
N THR A 147 5.59 -8.69 52.09
CA THR A 147 6.15 -10.04 52.04
C THR A 147 7.42 -10.13 52.88
N ALA A 148 7.83 -11.35 53.25
CA ALA A 148 9.08 -11.59 53.99
C ALA A 148 10.33 -11.03 53.27
N ASN A 149 10.26 -10.84 51.94
CA ASN A 149 11.36 -10.34 51.11
C ASN A 149 11.33 -8.81 50.93
N GLY A 150 10.50 -8.09 51.69
CA GLY A 150 10.42 -6.62 51.67
C GLY A 150 9.53 -6.03 50.57
N LEU A 151 9.03 -6.84 49.62
CA LEU A 151 8.05 -6.39 48.61
C LEU A 151 6.74 -5.99 49.29
N VAL A 152 6.22 -4.82 48.92
CA VAL A 152 4.96 -4.26 49.44
C VAL A 152 3.88 -4.39 48.38
N ASN A 153 2.79 -5.07 48.71
CA ASN A 153 1.60 -5.14 47.86
C ASN A 153 0.54 -4.18 48.40
N VAL A 154 0.14 -3.22 47.59
CA VAL A 154 -0.96 -2.29 47.88
C VAL A 154 -2.17 -2.70 47.05
N GLY A 155 -3.29 -2.99 47.69
CA GLY A 155 -4.53 -3.43 47.06
C GLY A 155 -5.64 -2.39 47.18
N ILE A 156 -6.35 -2.15 46.07
CA ILE A 156 -7.56 -1.33 46.01
C ILE A 156 -8.69 -2.22 45.50
N ARG A 157 -9.66 -2.55 46.36
CA ARG A 157 -10.83 -3.33 45.96
C ARG A 157 -11.91 -2.41 45.41
N GLN A 158 -12.13 -2.48 44.11
CA GLN A 158 -13.17 -1.71 43.45
C GLN A 158 -14.54 -2.35 43.71
N THR A 159 -15.56 -1.54 43.97
CA THR A 159 -16.92 -1.98 44.34
C THR A 159 -18.00 -1.49 43.38
N ALA A 160 -17.67 -0.58 42.45
CA ALA A 160 -18.58 -0.06 41.43
C ALA A 160 -17.92 -0.01 40.04
N GLN A 161 -18.72 0.07 38.98
CA GLN A 161 -18.23 0.14 37.59
C GLN A 161 -17.26 1.31 37.34
N GLN A 162 -17.48 2.43 38.02
CA GLN A 162 -16.58 3.59 38.00
C GLN A 162 -16.12 3.89 39.42
N ALA A 163 -14.82 4.08 39.61
CA ALA A 163 -14.23 4.55 40.85
C ALA A 163 -13.57 5.92 40.63
N LEU A 164 -13.85 6.87 41.50
CA LEU A 164 -13.29 8.23 41.49
C LEU A 164 -12.42 8.37 42.73
N LEU A 165 -11.09 8.37 42.54
CA LEU A 165 -10.10 8.22 43.60
C LEU A 165 -9.19 9.46 43.62
N GLN A 166 -9.35 10.32 44.62
CA GLN A 166 -8.44 11.46 44.83
C GLN A 166 -7.24 11.07 45.69
N TRP A 167 -6.07 11.44 45.19
CA TRP A 167 -4.77 11.22 45.82
C TRP A 167 -4.11 12.55 46.11
N GLN A 168 -3.45 12.65 47.27
CA GLN A 168 -2.52 13.73 47.53
C GLN A 168 -1.20 13.47 46.80
N THR A 169 -0.66 12.25 46.88
CA THR A 169 0.49 11.82 46.08
C THR A 169 0.23 10.43 45.52
N PHE A 170 0.71 10.18 44.30
CA PHE A 170 0.62 8.90 43.62
C PHE A 170 2.00 8.55 43.06
N ASN A 171 2.86 8.03 43.93
CA ASN A 171 4.18 7.53 43.58
C ASN A 171 4.26 6.04 43.94
N VAL A 172 4.75 5.21 43.03
CA VAL A 172 4.86 3.76 43.23
C VAL A 172 6.33 3.39 43.38
N GLY A 173 6.79 3.10 44.60
CA GLY A 173 8.18 2.73 44.87
C GLY A 173 8.62 1.43 44.18
N LYS A 174 9.93 1.23 43.97
CA LYS A 174 10.46 0.08 43.20
C LYS A 174 10.02 -1.28 43.69
N GLN A 175 9.86 -1.44 45.00
CA GLN A 175 9.44 -2.70 45.63
C GLN A 175 7.93 -2.74 45.90
N THR A 176 7.17 -1.80 45.33
CA THR A 176 5.72 -1.72 45.49
C THR A 176 5.01 -2.31 44.28
N THR A 177 4.01 -3.17 44.53
CA THR A 177 3.02 -3.60 43.53
C THR A 177 1.67 -3.04 43.91
N LEU A 178 1.14 -2.12 43.10
CA LEU A 178 -0.21 -1.59 43.24
C LEU A 178 -1.19 -2.44 42.41
N THR A 179 -2.20 -3.00 43.04
CA THR A 179 -3.21 -3.85 42.39
C THR A 179 -4.59 -3.24 42.57
N PHE A 180 -5.26 -2.94 41.46
CA PHE A 180 -6.69 -2.65 41.44
C PHE A 180 -7.43 -3.96 41.23
N ASP A 181 -8.19 -4.40 42.24
CA ASP A 181 -9.03 -5.59 42.15
C ASP A 181 -10.43 -5.20 41.68
N GLN A 182 -10.70 -5.48 40.41
CA GLN A 182 -11.97 -5.24 39.74
C GLN A 182 -12.76 -6.54 39.53
N SER A 183 -12.38 -7.63 40.22
CA SER A 183 -13.00 -8.95 40.08
C SER A 183 -14.49 -8.98 40.46
N ALA A 184 -14.96 -8.02 41.25
CA ALA A 184 -16.37 -7.85 41.58
C ALA A 184 -17.27 -7.67 40.33
N ALA A 185 -16.69 -7.26 39.20
CA ALA A 185 -17.36 -7.16 37.90
C ALA A 185 -17.65 -8.50 37.20
N GLY A 186 -17.04 -9.60 37.67
CA GLY A 186 -17.06 -10.88 36.96
C GLY A 186 -16.48 -10.77 35.54
N ALA A 187 -17.26 -11.19 34.54
CA ALA A 187 -16.87 -11.16 33.13
C ALA A 187 -16.63 -9.74 32.58
N ASN A 188 -17.19 -8.70 33.22
CA ASN A 188 -17.08 -7.32 32.76
C ASN A 188 -15.92 -6.55 33.41
N ALA A 189 -14.97 -7.24 34.04
CA ALA A 189 -13.85 -6.58 34.74
C ALA A 189 -13.02 -5.66 33.83
N ASN A 190 -12.90 -6.02 32.55
CA ASN A 190 -12.23 -5.19 31.54
C ASN A 190 -12.95 -3.85 31.24
N GLN A 191 -14.23 -3.72 31.60
CA GLN A 191 -15.04 -2.52 31.39
C GLN A 191 -15.05 -1.59 32.61
N TRP A 192 -14.57 -2.04 33.77
CA TRP A 192 -14.53 -1.21 34.98
C TRP A 192 -13.40 -0.19 34.90
N ILE A 193 -13.68 1.03 35.38
CA ILE A 193 -12.77 2.17 35.27
C ILE A 193 -12.40 2.67 36.66
N ALA A 194 -11.11 2.91 36.91
CA ALA A 194 -10.62 3.64 38.08
C ALA A 194 -9.95 4.94 37.65
N PHE A 195 -10.56 6.08 38.03
CA PHE A 195 -10.02 7.41 37.83
C PHE A 195 -9.20 7.83 39.04
N ASN A 196 -7.87 7.85 38.89
CA ASN A 196 -6.93 8.36 39.89
C ASN A 196 -6.63 9.82 39.56
N GLN A 197 -7.13 10.74 40.38
CA GLN A 197 -6.87 12.17 40.25
C GLN A 197 -5.88 12.61 41.33
N ILE A 198 -4.76 13.20 40.92
CA ILE A 198 -3.67 13.55 41.81
C ILE A 198 -3.65 15.07 42.00
N ASN A 199 -3.63 15.51 43.25
CA ASN A 199 -3.45 16.91 43.62
C ASN A 199 -2.29 17.02 44.62
N ASP A 200 -1.06 16.95 44.10
CA ASP A 200 0.16 17.09 44.90
C ASP A 200 0.52 18.57 45.07
N PRO A 201 0.40 19.14 46.29
CA PRO A 201 0.66 20.55 46.54
C PRO A 201 2.14 20.93 46.39
N THR A 202 3.06 19.95 46.32
CA THR A 202 4.50 20.20 46.14
C THR A 202 4.87 20.52 44.70
N GLY A 203 3.96 20.30 43.75
CA GLY A 203 4.24 20.50 42.32
C GLY A 203 5.07 19.39 41.67
N ASN A 204 5.33 18.28 42.38
CA ASN A 204 6.12 17.18 41.85
C ASN A 204 5.29 16.27 40.92
N PRO A 205 5.89 15.74 39.83
CA PRO A 205 5.24 14.75 38.99
C PRO A 205 5.10 13.40 39.71
N SER A 206 4.13 12.59 39.29
CA SER A 206 4.01 11.20 39.75
C SER A 206 5.21 10.38 39.27
N GLN A 207 5.93 9.78 40.21
CA GLN A 207 7.07 8.89 39.95
C GLN A 207 6.64 7.42 40.10
N ILE A 208 6.57 6.69 38.99
CA ILE A 208 6.19 5.27 38.96
C ILE A 208 7.46 4.44 38.75
N LEU A 209 7.92 3.75 39.79
CA LEU A 209 9.14 2.91 39.78
C LEU A 209 8.84 1.41 39.90
N GLY A 210 7.71 1.07 40.51
CA GLY A 210 7.26 -0.30 40.78
C GLY A 210 6.23 -0.84 39.78
N GLN A 211 5.34 -1.72 40.26
CA GLN A 211 4.37 -2.41 39.42
C GLN A 211 2.96 -1.85 39.61
N ILE A 212 2.18 -1.77 38.52
CA ILE A 212 0.73 -1.49 38.56
C ILE A 212 0.01 -2.62 37.82
N LYS A 213 -1.03 -3.19 38.46
CA LYS A 213 -1.83 -4.29 37.92
C LYS A 213 -3.32 -3.99 38.02
N ALA A 214 -4.08 -4.29 36.98
CA ALA A 214 -5.54 -4.19 36.96
C ALA A 214 -6.18 -5.11 35.92
N GLN A 215 -7.39 -5.60 36.16
CA GLN A 215 -8.15 -6.35 35.16
C GLN A 215 -8.82 -5.45 34.10
N GLY A 216 -9.07 -4.19 34.44
CA GLY A 216 -9.81 -3.20 33.65
C GLY A 216 -9.00 -1.94 33.35
N GLN A 217 -9.68 -0.80 33.40
CA GLN A 217 -9.18 0.47 32.88
C GLN A 217 -8.70 1.37 34.01
N ILE A 218 -7.46 1.84 33.89
CA ILE A 218 -6.81 2.72 34.87
C ILE A 218 -6.51 4.07 34.22
N TYR A 219 -7.04 5.14 34.83
CA TYR A 219 -6.78 6.51 34.45
C TYR A 219 -5.90 7.14 35.54
N ILE A 220 -4.76 7.72 35.16
CA ILE A 220 -3.84 8.44 36.04
C ILE A 220 -3.78 9.89 35.53
N ILE A 221 -4.30 10.82 36.33
CA ILE A 221 -4.45 12.23 35.95
C ILE A 221 -3.67 13.09 36.95
N ASN A 222 -2.51 13.60 36.55
CA ASN A 222 -1.67 14.44 37.41
C ASN A 222 -1.21 15.73 36.67
N PRO A 223 -1.75 16.91 37.02
CA PRO A 223 -1.35 18.19 36.45
C PRO A 223 0.15 18.51 36.52
N ASN A 224 0.88 17.94 37.48
CA ASN A 224 2.32 18.15 37.65
C ASN A 224 3.16 17.28 36.71
N GLY A 225 2.55 16.34 35.97
CA GLY A 225 3.22 15.39 35.09
C GLY A 225 3.27 13.97 35.66
N VAL A 226 3.61 13.01 34.80
CA VAL A 226 3.72 11.59 35.15
C VAL A 226 4.96 11.00 34.49
N ILE A 227 5.81 10.33 35.28
CA ILE A 227 7.04 9.70 34.83
C ILE A 227 7.03 8.21 35.20
N PHE A 228 7.09 7.35 34.19
CA PHE A 228 7.34 5.92 34.36
C PHE A 228 8.84 5.66 34.28
N GLY A 229 9.43 5.29 35.42
CA GLY A 229 10.85 4.98 35.55
C GLY A 229 11.25 3.70 34.84
N GLY A 230 12.53 3.55 34.53
CA GLY A 230 13.05 2.38 33.79
C GLY A 230 12.82 1.02 34.45
N SER A 231 12.53 0.96 35.76
CA SER A 231 12.18 -0.28 36.48
C SER A 231 10.67 -0.59 36.48
N SER A 232 9.83 0.35 36.06
CA SER A 232 8.38 0.25 36.16
C SER A 232 7.78 -0.80 35.23
N GLN A 233 6.71 -1.44 35.70
CA GLN A 233 5.95 -2.44 34.94
C GLN A 233 4.46 -2.23 35.15
N VAL A 234 3.73 -1.99 34.05
CA VAL A 234 2.29 -1.77 34.08
C VAL A 234 1.60 -2.84 33.25
N ASP A 235 0.66 -3.55 33.87
CA ASP A 235 -0.14 -4.60 33.24
C ASP A 235 -1.62 -4.35 33.56
N VAL A 236 -2.32 -3.75 32.60
CA VAL A 236 -3.73 -3.33 32.75
C VAL A 236 -4.46 -3.55 31.43
N ASN A 237 -5.78 -3.72 31.43
CA ASN A 237 -6.50 -3.80 30.16
C ASN A 237 -6.48 -2.47 29.41
N THR A 238 -6.68 -1.35 30.08
CA THR A 238 -6.53 -0.02 29.46
C THR A 238 -5.79 0.91 30.39
N LEU A 239 -4.81 1.63 29.88
CA LEU A 239 -4.09 2.67 30.59
C LEU A 239 -4.32 4.02 29.91
N THR A 240 -4.86 4.98 30.65
CA THR A 240 -4.86 6.39 30.23
C THR A 240 -4.04 7.19 31.21
N VAL A 241 -3.01 7.87 30.72
CA VAL A 241 -2.17 8.76 31.53
C VAL A 241 -2.31 10.15 30.96
N SER A 242 -2.74 11.09 31.79
CA SER A 242 -2.90 12.48 31.40
C SER A 242 -2.23 13.41 32.40
N SER A 243 -1.46 14.37 31.91
CA SER A 243 -1.10 15.54 32.72
C SER A 243 -2.06 16.72 32.51
N LEU A 244 -2.96 16.62 31.54
CA LEU A 244 -4.06 17.56 31.41
C LEU A 244 -5.27 17.12 32.26
N PRO A 245 -6.02 18.07 32.84
CA PRO A 245 -7.31 17.77 33.46
C PRO A 245 -8.27 17.10 32.47
N ILE A 246 -8.94 16.05 32.94
CA ILE A 246 -10.03 15.41 32.19
C ILE A 246 -11.33 16.18 32.40
N ASN A 247 -12.10 16.36 31.34
CA ASN A 247 -13.39 17.04 31.37
C ASN A 247 -14.41 16.21 32.15
N SER A 248 -14.71 16.63 33.38
CA SER A 248 -15.63 15.95 34.29
C SER A 248 -17.06 15.87 33.76
N ASN A 249 -17.49 16.80 32.91
CA ASN A 249 -18.80 16.77 32.27
C ASN A 249 -18.99 15.51 31.40
N LEU A 250 -17.91 15.00 30.81
CA LEU A 250 -17.94 13.82 29.93
C LEU A 250 -17.80 12.50 30.70
N ILE A 251 -17.25 12.50 31.91
CA ILE A 251 -17.19 11.30 32.76
C ILE A 251 -18.59 10.79 33.08
N GLN A 252 -19.50 11.69 33.47
CA GLN A 252 -20.87 11.35 33.86
C GLN A 252 -21.78 11.02 32.67
N ARG A 253 -21.55 11.64 31.50
CA ARG A 253 -22.36 11.45 30.28
C ARG A 253 -21.90 10.29 29.40
N GLY A 254 -20.67 9.81 29.63
CA GLY A 254 -19.96 8.85 28.79
C GLY A 254 -18.85 9.54 27.99
N LEU A 255 -17.63 9.01 28.04
CA LEU A 255 -16.42 9.68 27.53
C LEU A 255 -16.46 10.01 26.04
N LEU A 256 -17.22 9.25 25.25
CA LEU A 256 -17.42 9.47 23.81
C LEU A 256 -18.81 10.03 23.47
N ASN A 257 -19.70 10.17 24.46
CA ASN A 257 -21.01 10.77 24.29
C ASN A 257 -20.91 12.29 24.44
N ASN A 258 -20.44 12.93 23.38
CA ASN A 258 -20.00 14.32 23.38
C ASN A 258 -20.70 15.13 22.27
N PRO A 259 -21.97 15.54 22.47
CA PRO A 259 -22.78 16.19 21.43
C PRO A 259 -22.31 17.60 21.05
N ASP A 260 -21.43 18.21 21.86
CA ASP A 260 -20.86 19.54 21.61
C ASP A 260 -19.38 19.48 21.21
N SER A 261 -18.85 18.26 21.02
CA SER A 261 -17.43 18.02 20.68
C SER A 261 -16.45 18.76 21.59
N GLN A 262 -16.73 18.83 22.90
CA GLN A 262 -15.77 19.38 23.85
C GLN A 262 -14.49 18.53 23.92
N PHE A 263 -13.34 19.16 24.13
CA PHE A 263 -12.09 18.40 24.34
C PHE A 263 -12.22 17.52 25.59
N LEU A 264 -11.79 16.26 25.50
CA LEU A 264 -11.85 15.33 26.62
C LEU A 264 -10.79 15.67 27.68
N PHE A 265 -9.62 16.09 27.23
CA PHE A 265 -8.55 16.59 28.09
C PHE A 265 -8.28 18.04 27.74
N SER A 266 -8.27 18.93 28.73
CA SER A 266 -8.00 20.33 28.47
C SER A 266 -7.34 21.02 29.66
N GLY A 267 -6.21 21.67 29.41
CA GLY A 267 -5.59 22.62 30.33
C GLY A 267 -6.15 24.05 30.18
N LEU A 268 -7.10 24.25 29.25
CA LEU A 268 -7.71 25.54 28.93
C LEU A 268 -9.21 25.54 29.20
N ASN A 269 -9.78 26.70 29.45
CA ASN A 269 -11.22 26.85 29.63
C ASN A 269 -11.98 26.44 28.36
N LEU A 270 -12.98 25.58 28.52
CA LEU A 270 -13.90 25.21 27.45
C LEU A 270 -15.25 25.89 27.68
N PRO A 271 -15.77 26.65 26.71
CA PRO A 271 -17.10 27.23 26.83
C PRO A 271 -18.18 26.13 26.86
N GLY A 272 -19.33 26.46 27.44
CA GLY A 272 -20.51 25.60 27.37
C GLY A 272 -20.97 25.44 25.92
N GLY A 273 -21.38 24.22 25.59
CA GLY A 273 -21.86 23.86 24.25
C GLY A 273 -23.34 24.16 24.04
N THR A 274 -23.74 24.27 22.77
CA THR A 274 -25.11 24.58 22.34
C THR A 274 -26.09 23.42 22.55
N ASN A 275 -25.60 22.19 22.65
CA ASN A 275 -26.35 20.95 22.90
C ASN A 275 -26.31 20.54 24.39
N GLY A 276 -26.05 21.51 25.28
CA GLY A 276 -26.24 21.37 26.73
C GLY A 276 -25.07 20.73 27.46
N THR A 277 -23.87 20.62 26.86
CA THR A 277 -22.66 20.29 27.62
C THR A 277 -22.19 21.53 28.40
N PRO A 278 -22.09 21.49 29.74
CA PRO A 278 -21.68 22.66 30.54
C PRO A 278 -20.26 23.15 30.20
N ALA A 279 -19.93 24.38 30.61
CA ALA A 279 -18.55 24.85 30.53
C ALA A 279 -17.63 23.97 31.40
N PHE A 280 -16.37 23.84 30.99
CA PHE A 280 -15.34 23.16 31.76
C PHE A 280 -14.21 24.13 32.08
N ILE A 281 -13.96 24.32 33.38
CA ILE A 281 -12.88 25.17 33.88
C ILE A 281 -11.86 24.24 34.55
N PRO A 282 -10.71 23.98 33.89
CA PRO A 282 -9.68 23.14 34.48
C PRO A 282 -9.06 23.79 35.71
N THR A 283 -8.76 22.99 36.73
CA THR A 283 -7.98 23.44 37.88
C THR A 283 -6.54 23.71 37.44
N PRO A 284 -5.97 24.89 37.73
CA PRO A 284 -4.57 25.19 37.42
C PRO A 284 -3.61 24.20 38.10
N PRO A 285 -2.45 23.90 37.48
CA PRO A 285 -1.45 23.04 38.10
C PRO A 285 -0.90 23.69 39.38
N PRO A 286 -0.68 22.93 40.46
CA PRO A 286 -0.10 23.44 41.71
C PRO A 286 1.29 24.09 41.56
N ALA A 287 2.04 23.71 40.51
CA ALA A 287 3.35 24.27 40.21
C ALA A 287 3.30 25.80 40.06
N SER A 288 4.26 26.50 40.67
CA SER A 288 4.35 27.98 40.67
C SER A 288 4.49 28.61 39.29
N THR A 289 4.88 27.83 38.27
CA THR A 289 4.98 28.24 36.87
C THR A 289 3.63 28.34 36.17
N GLY A 290 2.56 27.73 36.73
CA GLY A 290 1.24 27.65 36.09
C GLY A 290 1.23 26.79 34.82
N ILE A 291 2.26 25.98 34.61
CA ILE A 291 2.44 25.10 33.44
C ILE A 291 2.13 23.66 33.84
N TYR A 292 1.39 22.95 32.99
CA TYR A 292 1.16 21.51 33.17
C TYR A 292 2.43 20.71 32.87
N GLY A 293 2.71 19.68 33.66
CA GLY A 293 3.85 18.80 33.44
C GLY A 293 3.68 17.87 32.24
N ASP A 294 4.74 17.17 31.86
CA ASP A 294 4.73 16.24 30.72
C ASP A 294 4.39 14.80 31.13
N VAL A 295 4.08 13.95 30.14
CA VAL A 295 3.98 12.50 30.33
C VAL A 295 5.19 11.82 29.70
N THR A 296 6.00 11.16 30.54
CA THR A 296 7.27 10.56 30.14
C THR A 296 7.34 9.09 30.53
N ILE A 297 7.72 8.24 29.59
CA ILE A 297 8.09 6.84 29.83
C ILE A 297 9.57 6.71 29.56
N GLN A 298 10.36 6.38 30.58
CA GLN A 298 11.80 6.24 30.46
C GLN A 298 12.22 4.89 29.87
N ALA A 299 13.43 4.82 29.34
CA ALA A 299 14.02 3.59 28.84
C ALA A 299 14.05 2.51 29.93
N GLY A 300 13.65 1.29 29.58
CA GLY A 300 13.49 0.15 30.47
C GLY A 300 12.06 -0.08 30.94
N ALA A 301 11.24 0.97 31.04
CA ALA A 301 9.85 0.87 31.47
C ALA A 301 9.03 -0.04 30.54
N LYS A 302 8.08 -0.79 31.11
CA LYS A 302 7.23 -1.72 30.39
C LYS A 302 5.76 -1.44 30.65
N ILE A 303 4.99 -1.21 29.60
CA ILE A 303 3.53 -1.10 29.64
C ILE A 303 2.96 -2.15 28.70
N SER A 304 2.06 -2.98 29.22
CA SER A 304 1.41 -4.05 28.46
C SER A 304 -0.09 -4.01 28.69
N THR A 305 -0.86 -4.24 27.63
CA THR A 305 -2.29 -4.49 27.71
C THR A 305 -2.63 -5.87 27.15
N PRO A 306 -3.14 -6.81 27.96
CA PRO A 306 -3.46 -8.15 27.48
C PRO A 306 -4.71 -8.14 26.59
N VAL A 307 -4.79 -9.12 25.69
CA VAL A 307 -6.01 -9.40 24.91
C VAL A 307 -7.05 -10.05 25.83
N SER A 308 -8.29 -9.57 25.80
CA SER A 308 -9.38 -10.17 26.56
C SER A 308 -9.77 -11.55 25.99
N ALA A 309 -10.54 -12.32 26.75
CA ALA A 309 -11.04 -13.62 26.30
C ALA A 309 -11.88 -13.54 25.00
N ASP A 310 -12.51 -12.39 24.75
CA ASP A 310 -13.31 -12.12 23.54
C ASP A 310 -12.46 -11.70 22.32
N GLY A 311 -11.13 -11.69 22.45
CA GLY A 311 -10.21 -11.31 21.37
C GLY A 311 -9.99 -9.80 21.21
N ASN A 312 -10.59 -8.97 22.07
CA ASN A 312 -10.45 -7.53 22.05
C ASN A 312 -9.16 -7.08 22.76
N GLY A 313 -8.34 -6.27 22.09
CA GLY A 313 -7.15 -5.70 22.66
C GLY A 313 -7.42 -4.49 23.55
N GLY A 314 -6.51 -4.26 24.48
CA GLY A 314 -6.52 -3.10 25.36
C GLY A 314 -5.93 -1.82 24.74
N ARG A 315 -6.07 -0.68 25.41
CA ARG A 315 -5.51 0.60 24.92
C ARG A 315 -4.50 1.23 25.88
N VAL A 316 -3.48 1.88 25.31
CA VAL A 316 -2.63 2.84 26.04
C VAL A 316 -2.83 4.22 25.43
N LEU A 317 -3.22 5.21 26.24
CA LEU A 317 -3.39 6.60 25.83
C LEU A 317 -2.55 7.50 26.73
N LEU A 318 -1.62 8.24 26.13
CA LEU A 318 -0.75 9.20 26.81
C LEU A 318 -1.08 10.60 26.33
N VAL A 319 -1.41 11.49 27.27
CA VAL A 319 -1.89 12.86 26.99
C VAL A 319 -1.14 13.86 27.86
N GLY A 320 -0.61 14.91 27.25
CA GLY A 320 0.02 16.00 27.99
C GLY A 320 0.41 17.14 27.06
N PRO A 321 0.93 18.26 27.58
CA PRO A 321 1.57 19.28 26.76
C PRO A 321 2.63 18.66 25.85
N ASN A 322 3.51 17.82 26.41
CA ASN A 322 4.40 16.95 25.66
C ASN A 322 4.31 15.50 26.14
N VAL A 323 4.57 14.57 25.22
CA VAL A 323 4.54 13.13 25.46
C VAL A 323 5.83 12.51 24.94
N SER A 324 6.51 11.72 25.77
CA SER A 324 7.72 11.00 25.38
C SER A 324 7.67 9.53 25.78
N ASN A 325 7.89 8.64 24.82
CA ASN A 325 8.11 7.22 25.06
C ASN A 325 9.54 6.82 24.72
N SER A 326 10.34 6.53 25.74
CA SER A 326 11.63 5.86 25.63
C SER A 326 11.57 4.39 26.07
N GLY A 327 10.43 3.93 26.61
CA GLY A 327 10.23 2.57 27.12
C GLY A 327 9.69 1.58 26.08
N SER A 328 8.96 0.58 26.56
CA SER A 328 8.26 -0.41 25.73
C SER A 328 6.77 -0.43 26.02
N ILE A 329 5.95 -0.30 24.96
CA ILE A 329 4.49 -0.36 25.02
C ILE A 329 4.01 -1.49 24.13
N LEU A 330 3.18 -2.40 24.67
CA LEU A 330 2.61 -3.56 23.97
C LEU A 330 1.08 -3.55 24.07
N THR A 331 0.38 -3.48 22.92
CA THR A 331 -1.09 -3.38 22.82
C THR A 331 -1.68 -4.32 21.74
N PRO A 332 -1.50 -5.65 21.84
CA PRO A 332 -2.01 -6.61 20.86
C PRO A 332 -3.53 -6.49 20.65
N ASN A 333 -3.97 -6.54 19.39
CA ASN A 333 -5.35 -6.32 18.93
C ASN A 333 -5.96 -4.98 19.39
N GLY A 334 -5.14 -4.07 19.91
CA GLY A 334 -5.54 -2.88 20.63
C GLY A 334 -5.07 -1.61 19.95
N GLN A 335 -4.89 -0.55 20.75
CA GLN A 335 -4.42 0.74 20.25
C GLN A 335 -3.43 1.39 21.22
N THR A 336 -2.35 1.97 20.69
CA THR A 336 -1.51 2.92 21.43
C THR A 336 -1.69 4.32 20.87
N ILE A 337 -1.93 5.31 21.74
CA ILE A 337 -2.13 6.72 21.38
C ILE A 337 -1.14 7.59 22.16
N LEU A 338 -0.34 8.39 21.46
CA LEU A 338 0.45 9.49 22.03
C LEU A 338 -0.14 10.80 21.50
N ALA A 339 -0.63 11.68 22.37
CA ALA A 339 -1.27 12.93 21.98
C ALA A 339 -0.70 14.12 22.78
N ALA A 340 0.02 15.00 22.09
CA ALA A 340 0.68 16.15 22.70
C ALA A 340 -0.01 17.47 22.34
N GLY A 341 -0.47 18.21 23.36
CA GLY A 341 -1.07 19.54 23.24
C GLY A 341 -1.68 19.99 24.57
N LEU A 342 -2.28 21.19 24.61
CA LEU A 342 -3.00 21.70 25.79
C LEU A 342 -4.50 21.33 25.76
N GLN A 343 -4.98 20.82 24.64
CA GLN A 343 -6.32 20.26 24.51
C GLN A 343 -6.25 19.03 23.62
N VAL A 344 -6.85 17.91 24.04
CA VAL A 344 -6.91 16.67 23.28
C VAL A 344 -8.34 16.16 23.25
N GLY A 345 -8.83 15.96 22.03
CA GLY A 345 -10.14 15.46 21.70
C GLY A 345 -10.02 14.05 21.15
N LEU A 346 -11.01 13.22 21.45
CA LEU A 346 -11.11 11.86 20.94
C LEU A 346 -12.48 11.65 20.34
N ALA A 347 -12.53 10.89 19.25
CA ALA A 347 -13.79 10.47 18.64
C ALA A 347 -13.73 8.99 18.29
N ALA A 348 -14.88 8.33 18.27
CA ALA A 348 -14.96 7.00 17.68
C ALA A 348 -14.64 7.11 16.19
N HIS A 349 -13.79 6.22 15.68
CA HIS A 349 -13.50 6.19 14.26
C HIS A 349 -14.77 5.89 13.45
N ASN A 350 -14.81 6.38 12.21
CA ASN A 350 -15.97 6.21 11.34
C ASN A 350 -16.25 4.72 11.08
N SER A 351 -17.45 4.25 11.43
CA SER A 351 -17.87 2.85 11.25
C SER A 351 -17.88 2.36 9.79
N SER A 352 -17.89 3.25 8.80
CA SER A 352 -17.77 2.87 7.38
C SER A 352 -16.34 2.56 6.97
N ASP A 353 -15.33 2.97 7.76
CA ASP A 353 -13.93 2.60 7.57
C ASP A 353 -13.52 1.59 8.68
N PRO A 354 -13.62 0.27 8.41
CA PRO A 354 -13.24 -0.75 9.39
C PRO A 354 -11.71 -0.90 9.59
N SER A 355 -10.88 -0.14 8.86
CA SER A 355 -9.43 -0.29 8.91
C SER A 355 -8.78 0.23 10.20
N LEU A 356 -9.46 1.12 10.95
CA LEU A 356 -9.08 1.54 12.31
C LEU A 356 -10.12 1.07 13.32
N ARG A 357 -9.70 0.15 14.21
CA ARG A 357 -10.51 -0.33 15.35
C ARG A 357 -10.16 0.46 16.61
N GLY A 358 -10.49 1.75 16.63
CA GLY A 358 -10.00 2.63 17.68
C GLY A 358 -10.62 4.02 17.71
N LEU A 359 -9.88 4.95 18.31
CA LEU A 359 -10.25 6.36 18.39
C LEU A 359 -9.41 7.18 17.41
N ASP A 360 -10.06 8.17 16.82
CA ASP A 360 -9.41 9.30 16.16
C ASP A 360 -8.99 10.33 17.20
N VAL A 361 -7.86 11.00 16.95
CA VAL A 361 -7.21 11.90 17.89
C VAL A 361 -7.13 13.30 17.29
N PHE A 362 -7.55 14.30 18.08
CA PHE A 362 -7.55 15.69 17.67
C PHE A 362 -6.79 16.53 18.69
N VAL A 363 -5.75 17.22 18.25
CA VAL A 363 -4.97 18.12 19.10
C VAL A 363 -5.46 19.55 18.89
N GLY A 364 -5.94 20.16 19.96
CA GLY A 364 -6.34 21.57 19.98
C GLY A 364 -5.13 22.49 20.13
N GLN A 365 -5.27 23.54 20.95
CA GLN A 365 -4.19 24.49 21.16
C GLN A 365 -2.96 23.84 21.81
N VAL A 366 -1.76 24.29 21.43
CA VAL A 366 -0.47 23.78 21.97
C VAL A 366 0.31 24.81 22.78
N GLY A 367 -0.04 26.09 22.68
CA GLY A 367 0.67 27.18 23.36
C GLY A 367 2.14 27.33 22.90
N ALA A 368 2.96 27.94 23.75
CA ALA A 368 4.39 28.16 23.48
C ALA A 368 5.30 26.99 23.88
N TYR A 369 4.80 26.07 24.72
CA TYR A 369 5.61 25.01 25.35
C TYR A 369 5.14 23.58 25.09
N GLY A 370 3.97 23.40 24.47
CA GLY A 370 3.39 22.09 24.19
C GLY A 370 3.42 21.71 22.71
N GLY A 371 2.95 20.49 22.43
CA GLY A 371 2.77 19.95 21.09
C GLY A 371 3.86 18.97 20.64
N SER A 372 4.78 18.54 21.51
CA SER A 372 5.81 17.56 21.16
C SER A 372 5.42 16.13 21.53
N SER A 373 5.34 15.24 20.54
CA SER A 373 5.19 13.79 20.73
C SER A 373 6.45 13.08 20.24
N SER A 374 7.10 12.33 21.11
CA SER A 374 8.36 11.64 20.78
C SER A 374 8.33 10.15 21.14
N ASN A 375 8.92 9.32 20.29
CA ASN A 375 9.21 7.93 20.60
C ASN A 375 10.65 7.57 20.23
N THR A 376 11.44 7.21 21.24
CA THR A 376 12.80 6.63 21.11
C THR A 376 12.83 5.16 21.52
N GLY A 377 11.75 4.67 22.14
CA GLY A 377 11.57 3.29 22.57
C GLY A 377 10.86 2.41 21.53
N ILE A 378 10.12 1.41 22.02
CA ILE A 378 9.37 0.48 21.17
C ILE A 378 7.88 0.61 21.47
N ILE A 379 7.07 0.79 20.43
CA ILE A 379 5.62 0.64 20.50
C ILE A 379 5.24 -0.53 19.58
N SER A 380 4.55 -1.53 20.14
CA SER A 380 4.12 -2.72 19.43
C SER A 380 2.63 -2.94 19.59
N SER A 381 1.91 -3.00 18.48
CA SER A 381 0.47 -3.25 18.43
C SER A 381 0.15 -4.35 17.40
N PRO A 382 0.52 -5.62 17.67
CA PRO A 382 0.22 -6.74 16.76
C PRO A 382 -1.27 -6.79 16.42
N ARG A 383 -1.63 -6.82 15.13
CA ARG A 383 -3.03 -6.75 14.63
C ARG A 383 -3.85 -5.57 15.19
N GLY A 384 -3.19 -4.53 15.71
CA GLY A 384 -3.82 -3.35 16.29
C GLY A 384 -3.39 -2.08 15.57
N SER A 385 -3.52 -0.94 16.25
CA SER A 385 -3.10 0.35 15.72
C SER A 385 -2.21 1.17 16.65
N ILE A 386 -1.46 2.09 16.04
CA ILE A 386 -0.63 3.08 16.74
C ILE A 386 -0.98 4.46 16.17
N SER A 387 -1.28 5.41 17.04
CA SER A 387 -1.62 6.79 16.67
C SER A 387 -0.71 7.76 17.42
N ILE A 388 0.01 8.62 16.69
CA ILE A 388 0.86 9.66 17.27
C ILE A 388 0.39 11.02 16.74
N ALA A 389 0.00 11.92 17.63
CA ALA A 389 -0.53 13.24 17.30
C ALA A 389 0.17 14.34 18.09
N GLY A 390 0.35 15.50 17.46
CA GLY A 390 0.98 16.68 18.06
C GLY A 390 1.30 17.75 17.00
N LYS A 391 2.02 18.79 17.39
CA LYS A 391 2.61 19.77 16.45
C LYS A 391 3.94 19.27 15.90
N ASN A 392 4.81 18.76 16.76
CA ASN A 392 6.14 18.25 16.39
C ASN A 392 6.20 16.78 16.80
N ILE A 393 6.38 15.90 15.82
CA ILE A 393 6.44 14.46 16.06
C ILE A 393 7.83 13.95 15.70
N THR A 394 8.49 13.28 16.64
CA THR A 394 9.78 12.63 16.42
C THR A 394 9.68 11.14 16.68
N GLN A 395 9.99 10.34 15.67
CA GLN A 395 10.04 8.89 15.76
C GLN A 395 11.46 8.39 15.52
N ASN A 396 12.19 8.12 16.60
CA ASN A 396 13.59 7.71 16.61
C ASN A 396 13.76 6.24 17.05
N GLY A 397 12.70 5.61 17.55
CA GLY A 397 12.70 4.21 17.98
C GLY A 397 12.07 3.27 16.95
N ALA A 398 11.23 2.36 17.43
CA ALA A 398 10.50 1.40 16.59
C ALA A 398 8.98 1.46 16.83
N LEU A 399 8.20 1.56 15.74
CA LEU A 399 6.77 1.27 15.73
C LEU A 399 6.55 -0.04 14.98
N THR A 400 5.87 -1.00 15.61
CA THR A 400 5.67 -2.34 15.04
C THR A 400 4.21 -2.77 15.13
N ALA A 401 3.70 -3.36 14.06
CA ALA A 401 2.40 -4.02 14.02
C ALA A 401 2.46 -5.28 13.15
N THR A 402 1.38 -6.05 13.13
CA THR A 402 1.25 -7.24 12.27
C THR A 402 -0.08 -7.25 11.55
N THR A 403 -0.13 -7.97 10.43
CA THR A 403 -1.36 -8.20 9.66
C THR A 403 -1.62 -9.68 9.52
N SER A 404 -2.88 -10.05 9.71
CA SER A 404 -3.41 -11.41 9.57
C SER A 404 -4.45 -11.44 8.44
N VAL A 405 -5.04 -12.60 8.17
CA VAL A 405 -6.11 -12.73 7.16
C VAL A 405 -7.39 -11.96 7.52
N SER A 406 -7.60 -11.62 8.80
CA SER A 406 -8.83 -10.99 9.32
C SER A 406 -8.62 -9.60 9.92
N LEU A 407 -7.44 -9.31 10.47
CA LEU A 407 -7.11 -8.03 11.11
C LEU A 407 -5.86 -7.42 10.47
N ASN A 408 -5.96 -6.15 10.09
CA ASN A 408 -4.85 -5.33 9.60
C ASN A 408 -4.11 -4.61 10.74
N GLY A 409 -2.82 -4.35 10.56
CA GLY A 409 -2.08 -3.34 11.30
C GLY A 409 -2.28 -1.94 10.70
N ARG A 410 -2.38 -0.91 11.54
CA ARG A 410 -2.49 0.50 11.10
C ARG A 410 -1.64 1.45 11.95
N ILE A 411 -0.87 2.33 11.30
CA ILE A 411 -0.04 3.33 11.98
C ILE A 411 -0.38 4.71 11.43
N ASP A 412 -0.89 5.60 12.28
CA ASP A 412 -1.25 6.97 11.94
C ASP A 412 -0.34 7.96 12.68
N ILE A 413 0.38 8.80 11.96
CA ILE A 413 1.21 9.88 12.50
C ILE A 413 0.71 11.20 11.92
N SER A 414 0.09 12.02 12.77
CA SER A 414 -0.63 13.23 12.35
C SER A 414 -0.11 14.45 13.10
N ALA A 415 0.70 15.27 12.41
CA ALA A 415 1.20 16.52 12.94
C ALA A 415 0.17 17.66 12.74
N HIS A 416 -1.03 17.53 13.33
CA HIS A 416 -2.10 18.53 13.24
C HIS A 416 -2.34 19.17 14.60
N TYR A 417 -2.60 20.48 14.63
CA TYR A 417 -2.85 21.20 15.87
C TYR A 417 -3.75 22.42 15.69
N ASP A 418 -4.04 23.11 16.79
CA ASP A 418 -4.99 24.22 16.87
C ASP A 418 -6.39 23.82 16.41
N ALA A 419 -6.77 22.56 16.57
CA ALA A 419 -8.14 22.11 16.32
C ALA A 419 -9.14 22.92 17.17
N THR A 420 -10.33 23.15 16.62
CA THR A 420 -11.45 23.79 17.34
C THR A 420 -12.68 22.90 17.31
N GLN A 421 -13.58 23.06 18.28
CA GLN A 421 -14.86 22.36 18.31
C GLN A 421 -15.65 22.64 17.03
N ASN A 422 -16.29 21.62 16.45
CA ASN A 422 -17.16 21.81 15.28
C ASN A 422 -18.61 22.06 15.72
N PRO A 423 -19.16 23.28 15.58
CA PRO A 423 -20.56 23.55 15.94
C PRO A 423 -21.56 22.78 15.05
N GLY A 424 -21.14 22.28 13.89
CA GLY A 424 -21.97 21.43 13.02
C GLY A 424 -22.03 19.96 13.49
N SER A 425 -21.17 19.54 14.41
CA SER A 425 -21.20 18.17 14.94
C SER A 425 -22.45 17.93 15.77
N GLY A 426 -23.11 16.79 15.57
CA GLY A 426 -24.37 16.47 16.23
C GLY A 426 -25.63 17.05 15.59
N SER A 427 -25.52 17.81 14.49
CA SER A 427 -26.69 18.21 13.68
C SER A 427 -27.23 17.02 12.88
N SER A 428 -28.54 16.76 12.97
CA SER A 428 -29.20 15.62 12.33
C SER A 428 -28.99 15.62 10.81
N GLY A 429 -28.22 14.66 10.30
CA GLY A 429 -28.22 14.30 8.87
C GLY A 429 -26.90 14.44 8.10
N ILE A 430 -25.83 15.00 8.68
CA ILE A 430 -24.50 15.07 8.02
C ILE A 430 -23.42 14.58 8.97
N ALA A 431 -22.71 13.51 8.59
CA ALA A 431 -21.53 13.04 9.30
C ALA A 431 -20.36 14.01 9.06
N VAL A 432 -20.22 15.02 9.92
CA VAL A 432 -19.08 15.95 9.92
C VAL A 432 -18.11 15.63 11.06
N SER A 433 -16.82 15.88 10.84
CA SER A 433 -15.78 15.70 11.88
C SER A 433 -16.13 16.48 13.16
N PRO A 434 -15.97 15.91 14.36
CA PRO A 434 -16.27 16.60 15.63
C PRO A 434 -15.35 17.80 15.89
N PHE A 435 -14.15 17.80 15.31
CA PHE A 435 -13.20 18.89 15.43
C PHE A 435 -12.79 19.41 14.04
N LEU A 436 -12.56 20.72 13.95
CA LEU A 436 -12.05 21.42 12.79
C LEU A 436 -10.55 21.69 12.97
N LEU A 437 -9.72 20.96 12.24
CA LEU A 437 -8.26 21.14 12.19
C LEU A 437 -7.90 22.45 11.47
N ARG A 438 -6.83 23.13 11.92
CA ARG A 438 -6.47 24.48 11.45
C ARG A 438 -5.01 24.66 11.07
N LYS A 439 -4.09 23.91 11.66
CA LYS A 439 -2.66 24.01 11.37
C LYS A 439 -2.00 22.65 11.28
N SER A 440 -0.89 22.62 10.56
CA SER A 440 -0.04 21.45 10.37
C SER A 440 1.37 21.75 10.90
N GLY A 441 2.06 20.74 11.43
CA GLY A 441 3.43 20.83 11.95
C GLY A 441 4.35 19.77 11.34
N THR A 442 5.39 19.35 12.04
CA THR A 442 6.46 18.52 11.43
C THR A 442 6.45 17.10 11.96
N VAL A 443 6.61 16.13 11.06
CA VAL A 443 6.92 14.72 11.34
C VAL A 443 8.37 14.45 10.95
N SER A 444 9.15 13.88 11.87
CA SER A 444 10.54 13.47 11.65
C SER A 444 10.71 12.02 12.07
N LEU A 445 11.06 11.15 11.12
CA LEU A 445 11.57 9.81 11.39
C LEU A 445 13.08 9.92 11.50
N GLY A 446 13.64 9.76 12.69
CA GLY A 446 15.06 9.93 12.94
C GLY A 446 15.93 8.91 12.23
N ASP A 447 17.24 9.14 12.25
CA ASP A 447 18.23 8.24 11.65
C ASP A 447 18.10 6.82 12.23
N GLY A 448 18.04 5.82 11.34
CA GLY A 448 17.91 4.40 11.71
C GLY A 448 16.58 4.01 12.38
N SER A 449 15.59 4.91 12.44
CA SER A 449 14.27 4.61 12.99
C SER A 449 13.51 3.58 12.15
N VAL A 450 12.59 2.86 12.80
CA VAL A 450 11.81 1.80 12.17
C VAL A 450 10.30 2.03 12.32
N ILE A 451 9.59 1.86 11.20
CA ILE A 451 8.15 1.61 11.15
C ILE A 451 7.96 0.29 10.41
N GLU A 452 7.33 -0.69 11.04
CA GLU A 452 7.19 -2.03 10.48
C GLU A 452 5.78 -2.59 10.67
N ILE A 453 5.18 -3.11 9.59
CA ILE A 453 3.95 -3.91 9.63
C ILE A 453 4.15 -5.20 8.85
N LEU A 454 4.41 -6.32 9.54
CA LEU A 454 4.67 -7.61 8.88
C LEU A 454 3.42 -8.50 8.80
N PRO A 455 3.22 -9.23 7.69
CA PRO A 455 2.28 -10.34 7.65
C PRO A 455 2.65 -11.44 8.66
N GLU A 456 1.67 -12.06 9.30
CA GLU A 456 1.87 -13.20 10.20
C GLU A 456 2.15 -14.50 9.43
N TYR A 457 3.33 -14.60 8.80
CA TYR A 457 3.70 -15.72 7.91
C TYR A 457 3.61 -17.12 8.56
N SER A 458 3.74 -17.21 9.87
CA SER A 458 3.62 -18.47 10.62
C SER A 458 2.18 -18.87 10.96
N SER A 459 1.21 -17.99 10.71
CA SER A 459 -0.21 -18.24 10.97
C SER A 459 -0.77 -19.29 10.02
N LYS A 460 -1.63 -20.17 10.56
CA LYS A 460 -2.37 -21.17 9.78
C LYS A 460 -3.78 -20.69 9.40
N GLU A 461 -4.15 -19.49 9.81
CA GLU A 461 -5.45 -18.90 9.47
C GLU A 461 -5.51 -18.62 7.97
N THR A 462 -6.65 -18.92 7.37
CA THR A 462 -6.89 -18.74 5.94
C THR A 462 -8.20 -18.00 5.69
N SER A 463 -8.26 -17.26 4.59
CA SER A 463 -9.50 -16.61 4.13
C SER A 463 -9.76 -16.90 2.66
N ILE A 464 -11.02 -16.81 2.26
CA ILE A 464 -11.44 -16.92 0.86
C ILE A 464 -11.10 -15.61 0.14
N GLY A 465 -10.60 -15.71 -1.08
CA GLY A 465 -10.30 -14.57 -1.95
C GLY A 465 -8.84 -14.49 -2.37
N THR A 466 -8.53 -13.52 -3.22
CA THR A 466 -7.21 -13.30 -3.81
C THR A 466 -6.47 -12.09 -3.22
N GLN A 467 -7.12 -11.35 -2.31
CA GLN A 467 -6.57 -10.19 -1.62
C GLN A 467 -7.07 -10.13 -0.17
N LEU A 468 -6.34 -9.43 0.68
CA LEU A 468 -6.80 -9.13 2.04
C LEU A 468 -8.06 -8.25 2.01
N ALA A 469 -9.02 -8.58 2.87
CA ALA A 469 -10.21 -7.74 3.07
C ALA A 469 -9.83 -6.36 3.63
N LEU A 470 -8.83 -6.31 4.51
CA LEU A 470 -8.26 -5.10 5.08
C LEU A 470 -6.74 -5.13 4.89
N ARG A 471 -6.25 -4.25 4.02
CA ARG A 471 -4.80 -4.06 3.84
C ARG A 471 -4.24 -3.23 5.01
N SER A 472 -2.97 -3.47 5.34
CA SER A 472 -2.23 -2.63 6.29
C SER A 472 -2.19 -1.18 5.83
N GLN A 473 -2.19 -0.22 6.76
CA GLN A 473 -2.10 1.20 6.43
C GLN A 473 -1.02 1.92 7.25
N ILE A 474 -0.27 2.80 6.60
CA ILE A 474 0.62 3.76 7.27
C ILE A 474 0.31 5.15 6.72
N ASN A 475 -0.13 6.06 7.58
CA ASN A 475 -0.50 7.41 7.20
C ASN A 475 0.40 8.41 7.93
N LEU A 476 1.13 9.23 7.18
CA LEU A 476 1.95 10.34 7.67
C LEU A 476 1.38 11.65 7.13
N GLU A 477 0.98 12.56 8.01
CA GLU A 477 0.44 13.87 7.63
C GLU A 477 1.05 15.01 8.44
N GLY A 478 1.35 16.13 7.78
CA GLY A 478 1.86 17.34 8.43
C GLY A 478 2.15 18.46 7.44
N LEU A 479 2.86 19.50 7.89
CA LEU A 479 3.50 20.50 7.04
C LEU A 479 4.80 19.94 6.44
N ASN A 480 5.60 19.23 7.23
CA ASN A 480 6.84 18.61 6.74
C ASN A 480 6.92 17.15 7.17
N ILE A 481 7.46 16.31 6.30
CA ILE A 481 7.73 14.90 6.59
C ILE A 481 9.17 14.59 6.19
N TYR A 482 10.02 14.39 7.19
CA TYR A 482 11.44 14.05 7.02
C TYR A 482 11.68 12.59 7.41
N LEU A 483 12.27 11.81 6.50
CA LEU A 483 12.76 10.46 6.73
C LEU A 483 14.29 10.53 6.78
N GLY A 484 14.85 10.39 7.98
CA GLY A 484 16.29 10.48 8.25
C GLY A 484 17.09 9.33 7.66
N LYS A 485 18.42 9.43 7.81
CA LYS A 485 19.36 8.50 7.18
C LYS A 485 19.15 7.09 7.68
N ASN A 486 19.12 6.12 6.76
CA ASN A 486 18.87 4.71 7.08
C ASN A 486 17.53 4.43 7.79
N SER A 487 16.61 5.39 7.87
CA SER A 487 15.26 5.14 8.38
C SER A 487 14.55 4.11 7.48
N THR A 488 13.76 3.23 8.07
CA THR A 488 13.10 2.14 7.34
C THR A 488 11.61 2.08 7.66
N LEU A 489 10.81 2.13 6.60
CA LEU A 489 9.40 1.79 6.60
C LEU A 489 9.23 0.48 5.82
N LEU A 490 8.88 -0.61 6.51
CA LEU A 490 8.69 -1.95 5.92
C LEU A 490 7.27 -2.44 6.17
N ALA A 491 6.46 -2.51 5.11
CA ALA A 491 5.07 -2.94 5.21
C ALA A 491 4.60 -3.64 3.92
N PRO A 492 4.91 -4.94 3.74
CA PRO A 492 4.51 -5.69 2.55
C PRO A 492 3.01 -5.58 2.26
N ASN A 493 2.65 -5.35 0.99
CA ASN A 493 1.27 -5.19 0.52
C ASN A 493 0.51 -3.98 1.10
N ALA A 494 1.13 -3.14 1.94
CA ALA A 494 0.45 -2.04 2.62
C ALA A 494 0.07 -0.88 1.70
N LEU A 495 -0.86 -0.04 2.20
CA LEU A 495 -1.16 1.28 1.67
C LEU A 495 -0.40 2.31 2.52
N VAL A 496 0.53 3.03 1.91
CA VAL A 496 1.33 4.07 2.56
C VAL A 496 0.97 5.42 1.96
N ARG A 497 0.52 6.35 2.80
CA ARG A 497 0.21 7.72 2.40
C ARG A 497 1.05 8.70 3.18
N ILE A 498 1.76 9.56 2.45
CA ILE A 498 2.63 10.61 2.97
C ILE A 498 2.12 11.92 2.37
N ALA A 499 1.54 12.78 3.19
CA ALA A 499 0.90 14.01 2.72
C ALA A 499 1.40 15.24 3.48
N THR A 500 1.95 16.20 2.73
CA THR A 500 2.27 17.53 3.26
C THR A 500 1.35 18.61 2.73
N GLY A 501 0.99 19.54 3.60
CA GLY A 501 0.02 20.59 3.29
C GLY A 501 -0.43 21.36 4.52
N GLU A 502 -1.44 22.20 4.33
CA GLU A 502 -2.05 22.94 5.43
C GLU A 502 -3.57 22.81 5.38
N TRP A 503 -4.19 23.19 6.49
CA TRP A 503 -5.64 23.18 6.64
C TRP A 503 -6.22 24.52 6.21
N ILE A 504 -7.23 24.47 5.35
CA ILE A 504 -8.15 25.60 5.15
C ILE A 504 -9.35 25.44 6.06
N PHE A 505 -9.60 26.48 6.85
CA PHE A 505 -10.67 26.51 7.83
C PHE A 505 -11.88 27.28 7.28
N GLN A 506 -13.01 26.59 7.11
CA GLN A 506 -14.29 27.16 6.67
C GLN A 506 -15.43 26.50 7.44
N SER A 507 -15.65 26.93 8.70
CA SER A 507 -16.71 26.36 9.55
C SER A 507 -18.05 26.24 8.80
N PRO A 508 -18.71 25.07 8.80
CA PRO A 508 -18.49 23.89 9.67
C PRO A 508 -17.58 22.79 9.09
N VAL A 509 -16.75 23.10 8.08
CA VAL A 509 -15.87 22.14 7.41
C VAL A 509 -14.41 22.61 7.46
N THR A 510 -13.48 21.66 7.44
CA THR A 510 -12.05 21.93 7.21
C THR A 510 -11.55 21.01 6.11
N ARG A 511 -10.58 21.45 5.32
CA ARG A 511 -9.98 20.63 4.25
C ARG A 511 -8.47 20.73 4.31
N PHE A 512 -7.81 19.57 4.24
CA PHE A 512 -6.36 19.49 4.10
C PHE A 512 -5.99 19.64 2.63
N ILE A 513 -5.11 20.59 2.31
CA ILE A 513 -4.72 20.86 0.92
C ILE A 513 -3.21 20.96 0.75
N GLN A 514 -2.73 20.31 -0.31
CA GLN A 514 -1.32 20.17 -0.64
C GLN A 514 -0.83 21.39 -1.42
N SER A 515 -0.58 22.50 -0.73
CA SER A 515 -0.06 23.73 -1.32
C SER A 515 1.20 24.30 -0.65
N ALA A 516 1.63 23.68 0.45
CA ALA A 516 2.86 24.01 1.15
C ALA A 516 3.48 22.72 1.71
N GLY A 517 4.75 22.80 2.12
CA GLY A 517 5.39 21.70 2.83
C GLY A 517 6.21 20.76 1.95
N GLN A 518 7.14 20.05 2.59
CA GLN A 518 8.12 19.20 1.90
C GLN A 518 8.11 17.77 2.43
N VAL A 519 8.19 16.82 1.49
CA VAL A 519 8.54 15.43 1.80
C VAL A 519 10.02 15.23 1.46
N TYR A 520 10.79 14.76 2.42
CA TYR A 520 12.24 14.59 2.27
C TYR A 520 12.67 13.20 2.72
N LEU A 521 13.19 12.39 1.80
CA LEU A 521 13.81 11.10 2.06
C LEU A 521 15.33 11.28 2.00
N ASP A 522 16.00 11.14 3.14
CA ASP A 522 17.46 11.25 3.24
C ASP A 522 18.17 9.98 2.73
N GLN A 523 19.49 10.04 2.67
CA GLN A 523 20.35 8.99 2.13
C GLN A 523 20.07 7.64 2.80
N ASN A 524 19.91 6.61 1.97
CA ASN A 524 19.61 5.23 2.38
C ASN A 524 18.29 5.04 3.13
N ALA A 525 17.41 6.05 3.21
CA ALA A 525 16.05 5.87 3.69
C ALA A 525 15.31 4.87 2.80
N LEU A 526 14.53 3.97 3.41
CA LEU A 526 13.85 2.88 2.72
C LEU A 526 12.35 2.93 2.99
N ILE A 527 11.55 3.02 1.93
CA ILE A 527 10.12 2.73 1.96
C ILE A 527 9.92 1.44 1.16
N ASN A 528 9.60 0.33 1.82
CA ASN A 528 9.40 -0.96 1.19
C ASN A 528 7.98 -1.47 1.48
N VAL A 529 7.15 -1.50 0.44
CA VAL A 529 5.82 -2.11 0.46
C VAL A 529 5.70 -3.25 -0.53
N ALA A 530 6.83 -3.78 -1.00
CA ALA A 530 6.89 -4.87 -1.96
C ALA A 530 6.14 -6.11 -1.44
N GLY A 531 5.56 -6.87 -2.37
CA GLY A 531 4.81 -8.06 -2.04
C GLY A 531 5.69 -9.15 -1.41
N SER A 532 5.07 -10.03 -0.62
CA SER A 532 5.73 -11.20 -0.04
C SER A 532 6.33 -12.09 -1.13
N ILE A 533 7.61 -12.44 -0.98
CA ILE A 533 8.37 -13.23 -1.95
C ILE A 533 8.53 -14.68 -1.48
N ASP A 534 8.57 -15.61 -2.44
CA ASP A 534 8.80 -17.03 -2.26
C ASP A 534 7.86 -17.69 -1.24
N VAL A 535 6.59 -17.29 -1.26
CA VAL A 535 5.56 -17.84 -0.37
C VAL A 535 5.34 -19.32 -0.71
N PRO A 536 5.60 -20.26 0.22
CA PRO A 536 5.51 -21.69 -0.08
C PRO A 536 4.06 -22.14 -0.14
N VAL A 537 3.69 -22.79 -1.25
CA VAL A 537 2.34 -23.34 -1.47
C VAL A 537 2.49 -24.70 -2.16
N SER A 538 1.67 -25.69 -1.86
CA SER A 538 1.72 -26.95 -2.62
C SER A 538 1.01 -26.81 -3.97
N VAL A 539 1.56 -27.35 -5.06
CA VAL A 539 0.85 -27.46 -6.36
C VAL A 539 -0.51 -28.14 -6.23
N ALA A 540 -0.71 -28.98 -5.21
CA ALA A 540 -1.99 -29.62 -4.92
C ALA A 540 -3.13 -28.64 -4.58
N GLN A 541 -2.83 -27.39 -4.19
CA GLN A 541 -3.87 -26.36 -3.95
C GLN A 541 -4.64 -26.00 -5.23
N ASN A 542 -4.04 -26.24 -6.41
CA ASN A 542 -4.72 -26.03 -7.70
C ASN A 542 -5.71 -27.16 -8.03
N ILE A 543 -5.71 -28.25 -7.27
CA ILE A 543 -6.64 -29.36 -7.46
C ILE A 543 -7.82 -29.19 -6.50
N ILE A 544 -8.99 -28.94 -7.05
CA ILE A 544 -10.22 -28.77 -6.26
C ILE A 544 -11.16 -29.97 -6.48
N SER A 545 -11.87 -30.35 -5.42
CA SER A 545 -12.92 -31.37 -5.47
C SER A 545 -14.25 -30.69 -5.73
N VAL A 546 -14.97 -31.11 -6.78
CA VAL A 546 -16.28 -30.56 -7.16
C VAL A 546 -17.29 -31.68 -7.30
N ASP A 547 -18.46 -31.50 -6.70
CA ASP A 547 -19.60 -32.40 -6.89
C ASP A 547 -20.39 -31.99 -8.14
N LEU A 548 -20.51 -32.90 -9.10
CA LEU A 548 -21.26 -32.65 -10.33
C LEU A 548 -22.77 -32.76 -10.07
N ARG A 549 -23.47 -31.65 -9.83
CA ARG A 549 -24.95 -31.64 -9.69
C ARG A 549 -25.59 -31.11 -10.98
N GLY A 550 -26.92 -30.92 -10.90
CA GLY A 550 -27.71 -30.52 -12.06
C GLY A 550 -27.46 -29.08 -12.55
N ALA A 551 -26.86 -28.23 -11.72
CA ALA A 551 -26.50 -26.85 -12.05
C ALA A 551 -25.12 -26.79 -12.71
N GLU A 552 -24.13 -27.49 -12.15
CA GLU A 552 -22.76 -27.59 -12.70
C GLU A 552 -22.80 -28.24 -14.09
N LEU A 553 -23.64 -29.25 -14.30
CA LEU A 553 -23.83 -29.92 -15.60
C LEU A 553 -24.84 -29.20 -16.54
N ALA A 554 -25.19 -27.93 -16.28
CA ALA A 554 -26.19 -27.21 -17.10
C ALA A 554 -25.80 -27.14 -18.58
N ASN A 555 -24.50 -26.94 -18.85
CA ASN A 555 -23.94 -26.83 -20.21
C ASN A 555 -23.58 -28.19 -20.84
N SER A 556 -23.85 -29.30 -20.13
CA SER A 556 -23.60 -30.67 -20.60
C SER A 556 -24.88 -31.53 -20.52
N PRO A 557 -25.88 -31.30 -21.40
CA PRO A 557 -27.17 -31.98 -21.33
C PRO A 557 -27.08 -33.51 -21.31
N LEU A 558 -26.13 -34.09 -22.05
CA LEU A 558 -25.90 -35.53 -22.12
C LEU A 558 -25.44 -36.14 -20.79
N GLN A 559 -24.91 -35.32 -19.88
CA GLN A 559 -24.41 -35.77 -18.57
C GLN A 559 -25.41 -35.54 -17.43
N ARG A 560 -26.49 -34.75 -17.65
CA ARG A 560 -27.42 -34.34 -16.58
C ARG A 560 -28.19 -35.50 -15.94
N THR A 561 -28.37 -36.60 -16.66
CA THR A 561 -28.99 -37.85 -16.18
C THR A 561 -28.02 -39.04 -16.25
N GLY A 562 -26.76 -38.78 -16.59
CA GLY A 562 -25.73 -39.80 -16.79
C GLY A 562 -25.01 -40.21 -15.50
N PRO A 563 -24.07 -41.15 -15.59
CA PRO A 563 -23.36 -41.73 -14.44
C PRO A 563 -22.47 -40.73 -13.70
N LEU A 564 -22.14 -39.58 -14.32
CA LEU A 564 -21.35 -38.51 -13.71
C LEU A 564 -22.15 -37.62 -12.75
N ARG A 565 -23.50 -37.63 -12.81
CA ARG A 565 -24.33 -36.83 -11.91
C ARG A 565 -24.23 -37.37 -10.47
N GLY A 566 -23.92 -36.48 -9.54
CA GLY A 566 -23.78 -36.78 -8.11
C GLY A 566 -22.41 -37.31 -7.72
N GLN A 567 -21.48 -37.41 -8.67
CA GLN A 567 -20.11 -37.82 -8.43
C GLN A 567 -19.24 -36.63 -8.02
N SER A 568 -18.22 -36.90 -7.19
CA SER A 568 -17.18 -35.92 -6.87
C SER A 568 -16.01 -36.11 -7.81
N VAL A 569 -15.54 -35.02 -8.40
CA VAL A 569 -14.43 -35.00 -9.36
C VAL A 569 -13.32 -34.08 -8.91
N GLN A 570 -12.08 -34.47 -9.17
CA GLN A 570 -10.89 -33.67 -8.94
C GLN A 570 -10.48 -32.98 -10.24
N VAL A 571 -10.46 -31.66 -10.22
CA VAL A 571 -10.18 -30.82 -11.39
C VAL A 571 -9.04 -29.86 -11.08
N ASP A 572 -8.17 -29.64 -12.05
CA ASP A 572 -7.07 -28.69 -11.94
C ASP A 572 -7.53 -27.32 -12.47
N ILE A 573 -7.64 -26.32 -11.59
CA ILE A 573 -8.18 -25.01 -11.97
C ILE A 573 -7.29 -24.22 -12.95
N ARG A 574 -6.07 -24.70 -13.22
CA ARG A 574 -5.17 -24.08 -14.21
C ARG A 574 -5.48 -24.53 -15.62
N ASP A 575 -6.14 -25.68 -15.78
CA ASP A 575 -6.61 -26.12 -17.08
C ASP A 575 -7.77 -25.23 -17.50
N VAL A 576 -7.56 -24.39 -18.52
CA VAL A 576 -8.57 -23.48 -19.05
C VAL A 576 -8.65 -23.60 -20.56
N GLY A 577 -9.82 -23.35 -21.11
CA GLY A 577 -10.00 -23.37 -22.56
C GLY A 577 -11.31 -22.75 -23.00
N VAL A 578 -11.56 -22.81 -24.30
CA VAL A 578 -12.81 -22.36 -24.91
C VAL A 578 -13.45 -23.55 -25.60
N TYR A 579 -14.74 -23.80 -25.31
CA TYR A 579 -15.56 -24.76 -26.01
C TYR A 579 -16.86 -24.07 -26.45
N GLN A 580 -17.15 -24.10 -27.76
CA GLN A 580 -18.31 -23.43 -28.36
C GLN A 580 -18.49 -21.95 -27.90
N GLN A 581 -17.41 -21.16 -27.96
CA GLN A 581 -17.36 -19.75 -27.54
C GLN A 581 -17.55 -19.49 -26.03
N SER A 582 -17.72 -20.54 -25.22
CA SER A 582 -17.77 -20.44 -23.76
C SER A 582 -16.42 -20.83 -23.15
N MET A 583 -15.91 -19.99 -22.25
CA MET A 583 -14.70 -20.30 -21.49
C MET A 583 -15.03 -21.32 -20.39
N TRP A 584 -14.15 -22.30 -20.19
CA TRP A 584 -14.25 -23.26 -19.10
C TRP A 584 -12.98 -23.26 -18.25
N ILE A 585 -13.11 -23.64 -16.99
CA ILE A 585 -12.03 -23.76 -16.01
C ILE A 585 -12.09 -25.19 -15.44
N GLY A 586 -10.95 -25.86 -15.34
CA GLY A 586 -10.78 -27.24 -14.88
C GLY A 586 -11.35 -28.32 -15.79
N THR A 587 -12.58 -28.16 -16.26
CA THR A 587 -13.23 -29.11 -17.18
C THR A 587 -14.23 -28.43 -18.11
N PRO A 588 -14.31 -28.83 -19.39
CA PRO A 588 -15.39 -28.39 -20.27
C PRO A 588 -16.76 -28.95 -19.87
N LEU A 589 -16.82 -30.03 -19.09
CA LEU A 589 -18.07 -30.74 -18.75
C LEU A 589 -18.97 -30.00 -17.76
N ALA A 590 -18.40 -29.13 -16.93
CA ALA A 590 -19.12 -28.55 -15.82
C ALA A 590 -18.74 -27.09 -15.61
N ASP A 591 -19.72 -26.25 -15.28
CA ASP A 591 -19.45 -24.91 -14.79
C ASP A 591 -19.00 -24.98 -13.33
N ILE A 592 -17.71 -24.81 -13.12
CA ILE A 592 -17.08 -24.84 -11.80
C ILE A 592 -16.45 -23.50 -11.40
N ALA A 593 -16.71 -22.43 -12.16
CA ALA A 593 -16.05 -21.14 -11.95
C ALA A 593 -16.32 -20.59 -10.53
N GLY A 594 -17.50 -20.88 -9.97
CA GLY A 594 -17.85 -20.52 -8.59
C GLY A 594 -16.99 -21.20 -7.52
N PHE A 595 -16.44 -22.39 -7.78
CA PHE A 595 -15.63 -23.13 -6.81
C PHE A 595 -14.17 -22.66 -6.77
N ALA A 596 -13.62 -22.19 -7.89
CA ALA A 596 -12.28 -21.60 -7.93
C ALA A 596 -12.16 -20.36 -7.00
N ASN A 597 -13.27 -19.64 -6.83
CA ASN A 597 -13.35 -18.48 -5.94
C ASN A 597 -13.43 -18.84 -4.45
N LEU A 598 -13.61 -20.12 -4.09
CA LEU A 598 -13.69 -20.59 -2.69
C LEU A 598 -12.34 -21.05 -2.13
N ILE A 599 -11.26 -20.96 -2.91
CA ILE A 599 -9.93 -21.35 -2.45
C ILE A 599 -9.52 -20.47 -1.27
N GLN A 600 -9.24 -21.14 -0.15
CA GLN A 600 -8.73 -20.52 1.06
C GLN A 600 -7.23 -20.31 0.95
N ARG A 601 -6.77 -19.11 1.29
CA ARG A 601 -5.38 -18.67 1.21
C ARG A 601 -4.92 -18.13 2.55
N GLY A 602 -3.66 -18.44 2.91
CA GLY A 602 -3.01 -17.86 4.09
C GLY A 602 -2.58 -16.41 3.85
N VAL A 603 -2.20 -15.71 4.92
CA VAL A 603 -1.83 -14.28 4.83
C VAL A 603 -0.68 -14.04 3.85
N GLY A 604 0.34 -14.91 3.81
CA GLY A 604 1.46 -14.77 2.89
C GLY A 604 1.04 -14.77 1.42
N GLN A 605 0.10 -15.64 1.04
CA GLN A 605 -0.44 -15.69 -0.33
C GLN A 605 -1.26 -14.44 -0.65
N LEU A 606 -1.96 -13.87 0.33
CA LEU A 606 -2.80 -12.68 0.15
C LEU A 606 -1.98 -11.37 0.17
N THR A 607 -0.69 -11.44 0.51
CA THR A 607 0.23 -10.30 0.55
C THR A 607 1.33 -10.37 -0.52
N THR A 608 1.23 -11.27 -1.51
CA THR A 608 2.20 -11.34 -2.60
C THR A 608 2.08 -10.20 -3.61
N ALA A 609 0.92 -9.53 -3.70
CA ALA A 609 0.79 -8.33 -4.53
C ALA A 609 1.52 -7.13 -3.90
N GLY A 610 2.15 -6.29 -4.71
CA GLY A 610 2.82 -5.07 -4.28
C GLY A 610 1.89 -4.07 -3.57
N GLY A 611 2.46 -3.30 -2.64
CA GLY A 611 1.78 -2.23 -1.93
C GLY A 611 1.56 -0.97 -2.77
N SER A 612 0.97 0.06 -2.17
CA SER A 612 0.82 1.37 -2.81
C SER A 612 1.44 2.45 -1.95
N VAL A 613 2.26 3.32 -2.56
CA VAL A 613 2.87 4.48 -1.91
C VAL A 613 2.36 5.73 -2.60
N THR A 614 1.68 6.61 -1.86
CA THR A 614 1.24 7.91 -2.34
C THR A 614 1.96 9.00 -1.57
N ILE A 615 2.78 9.78 -2.28
CA ILE A 615 3.46 10.96 -1.77
C ILE A 615 2.80 12.18 -2.39
N SER A 616 2.28 13.08 -1.55
CA SER A 616 1.66 14.32 -2.01
C SER A 616 2.26 15.48 -1.23
N ALA A 617 3.05 16.31 -1.91
CA ALA A 617 3.75 17.41 -1.29
C ALA A 617 3.32 18.75 -1.88
N GLY A 618 2.94 19.69 -1.03
CA GLY A 618 2.42 20.97 -1.48
C GLY A 618 3.47 21.93 -2.04
N GLN A 619 4.74 21.79 -1.65
CA GLN A 619 5.85 22.62 -2.13
C GLN A 619 6.93 21.81 -2.86
N SER A 620 7.46 20.75 -2.27
CA SER A 620 8.48 19.94 -2.95
C SER A 620 8.63 18.52 -2.42
N THR A 621 9.17 17.63 -3.24
CA THR A 621 9.61 16.30 -2.82
C THR A 621 11.09 16.10 -3.11
N VAL A 622 11.82 15.62 -2.11
CA VAL A 622 13.24 15.28 -2.21
C VAL A 622 13.41 13.79 -1.91
N VAL A 623 14.05 13.09 -2.83
CA VAL A 623 14.49 11.70 -2.65
C VAL A 623 15.99 11.69 -2.92
N GLN A 624 16.79 11.65 -1.85
CA GLN A 624 18.25 11.70 -1.91
C GLN A 624 18.84 10.44 -2.55
N GLN A 625 20.11 10.54 -2.94
CA GLN A 625 20.87 9.41 -3.46
C GLN A 625 20.82 8.20 -2.51
N ASN A 626 20.64 7.02 -3.09
CA ASN A 626 20.51 5.73 -2.40
C ASN A 626 19.27 5.58 -1.51
N ALA A 627 18.41 6.59 -1.36
CA ALA A 627 17.08 6.39 -0.82
C ALA A 627 16.29 5.49 -1.79
N LYS A 628 15.46 4.58 -1.25
CA LYS A 628 14.75 3.57 -2.04
C LYS A 628 13.25 3.58 -1.73
N VAL A 629 12.43 3.52 -2.77
CA VAL A 629 11.00 3.22 -2.65
C VAL A 629 10.70 1.98 -3.49
N ASP A 630 10.26 0.91 -2.84
CA ASP A 630 10.01 -0.39 -3.46
C ASP A 630 8.53 -0.77 -3.36
N VAL A 631 7.88 -0.88 -4.51
CA VAL A 631 6.49 -1.31 -4.70
C VAL A 631 6.41 -2.60 -5.54
N SER A 632 7.51 -3.35 -5.65
CA SER A 632 7.58 -4.55 -6.48
C SER A 632 6.54 -5.62 -6.11
N GLY A 633 6.11 -6.39 -7.10
CA GLY A 633 5.30 -7.59 -6.89
C GLY A 633 6.13 -8.71 -6.26
N GLY A 634 5.51 -9.51 -5.42
CA GLY A 634 6.09 -10.69 -4.79
C GLY A 634 5.92 -11.96 -5.62
N SER A 635 6.04 -13.12 -4.98
CA SER A 635 5.95 -14.42 -5.64
C SER A 635 5.42 -15.54 -4.73
N ILE A 636 4.79 -16.52 -5.35
CA ILE A 636 4.41 -17.80 -4.76
C ILE A 636 5.37 -18.86 -5.31
N ALA A 637 6.03 -19.59 -4.42
CA ALA A 637 6.84 -20.75 -4.74
C ALA A 637 5.98 -22.01 -4.57
N TYR A 638 5.44 -22.51 -5.68
CA TYR A 638 4.72 -23.77 -5.67
C TYR A 638 5.70 -24.94 -5.50
N GLN A 639 5.46 -25.74 -4.47
CA GLN A 639 6.24 -26.92 -4.12
C GLN A 639 5.68 -28.14 -4.82
N GLU A 640 6.58 -29.04 -5.21
CA GLU A 640 6.23 -30.29 -5.87
C GLU A 640 5.23 -31.11 -5.05
N ALA A 641 4.29 -31.77 -5.75
CA ALA A 641 3.36 -32.72 -5.15
C ALA A 641 2.84 -33.69 -6.20
N VAL A 642 2.34 -34.83 -5.73
CA VAL A 642 1.59 -35.75 -6.59
C VAL A 642 0.16 -35.22 -6.72
N VAL A 643 -0.21 -34.78 -7.90
CA VAL A 643 -1.57 -34.29 -8.22
C VAL A 643 -2.38 -35.38 -8.89
N ARG A 644 -3.69 -35.40 -8.61
CA ARG A 644 -4.63 -36.39 -9.17
C ARG A 644 -5.82 -35.66 -9.78
N THR A 645 -6.01 -35.81 -11.08
CA THR A 645 -7.20 -35.36 -11.80
C THR A 645 -8.08 -36.56 -12.13
N THR A 646 -9.40 -36.36 -12.12
CA THR A 646 -10.36 -37.43 -12.44
C THR A 646 -10.15 -37.93 -13.87
N GLN A 647 -10.10 -39.25 -14.03
CA GLN A 647 -10.11 -39.91 -15.34
C GLN A 647 -11.51 -40.45 -15.62
N LEU A 648 -12.03 -40.20 -16.82
CA LEU A 648 -13.32 -40.68 -17.29
C LEU A 648 -13.13 -41.81 -18.30
N VAL A 649 -14.08 -42.74 -18.35
CA VAL A 649 -14.09 -43.83 -19.34
C VAL A 649 -15.12 -43.53 -20.43
N SER A 650 -14.70 -43.66 -21.69
CA SER A 650 -15.61 -43.68 -22.84
C SER A 650 -15.08 -44.64 -23.90
N GLN A 651 -15.88 -45.64 -24.29
CA GLN A 651 -15.50 -46.64 -25.31
C GLN A 651 -14.15 -47.33 -25.02
N GLY A 652 -13.88 -47.65 -23.76
CA GLY A 652 -12.63 -48.29 -23.32
C GLY A 652 -11.38 -47.40 -23.35
N ARG A 653 -11.52 -46.08 -23.53
CA ARG A 653 -10.41 -45.11 -23.42
C ARG A 653 -10.53 -44.27 -22.15
N LEU A 654 -9.39 -44.00 -21.52
CA LEU A 654 -9.28 -43.04 -20.42
C LEU A 654 -9.15 -41.62 -20.98
N ILE A 655 -9.97 -40.71 -20.46
CA ILE A 655 -10.01 -39.31 -20.83
C ILE A 655 -9.89 -38.50 -19.54
N ASP A 656 -8.84 -37.69 -19.43
CA ASP A 656 -8.70 -36.76 -18.32
C ASP A 656 -9.86 -35.76 -18.33
N ILE A 657 -10.36 -35.41 -17.14
CA ILE A 657 -11.51 -34.52 -17.00
C ILE A 657 -11.30 -33.14 -17.64
N SER A 658 -10.05 -32.66 -17.80
CA SER A 658 -9.71 -31.44 -18.53
C SER A 658 -9.97 -31.53 -20.04
N GLN A 659 -9.94 -32.73 -20.62
CA GLN A 659 -10.18 -33.00 -22.04
C GLN A 659 -11.59 -33.51 -22.32
N ALA A 660 -12.41 -33.63 -21.28
CA ALA A 660 -13.72 -34.22 -21.37
C ALA A 660 -14.71 -33.25 -22.03
N ARG A 661 -15.05 -33.53 -23.30
CA ARG A 661 -15.99 -32.70 -24.06
C ARG A 661 -17.45 -32.95 -23.67
N PRO A 662 -18.32 -31.91 -23.65
CA PRO A 662 -19.75 -32.02 -23.34
C PRO A 662 -20.57 -32.90 -24.29
N ASP A 663 -20.12 -33.05 -25.54
CA ASP A 663 -20.81 -33.78 -26.61
C ASP A 663 -20.49 -35.29 -26.67
N ILE A 664 -19.69 -35.80 -25.72
CA ILE A 664 -19.33 -37.22 -25.60
C ILE A 664 -20.10 -37.84 -24.43
N ILE A 665 -20.54 -39.10 -24.57
CA ILE A 665 -21.13 -39.89 -23.49
C ILE A 665 -20.01 -40.63 -22.74
N TYR A 666 -19.98 -40.47 -21.41
CA TYR A 666 -19.03 -41.15 -20.53
C TYR A 666 -19.76 -42.25 -19.76
N GLU A 667 -19.09 -43.38 -19.59
CA GLU A 667 -19.60 -44.56 -18.88
C GLU A 667 -19.44 -44.41 -17.36
N GLY A 668 -18.46 -43.61 -16.91
CA GLY A 668 -18.24 -43.33 -15.50
C GLY A 668 -16.87 -42.73 -15.21
N ILE A 669 -16.57 -42.56 -13.92
CA ILE A 669 -15.23 -42.23 -13.41
C ILE A 669 -14.44 -43.53 -13.31
N PHE A 670 -13.20 -43.52 -13.77
CA PHE A 670 -12.30 -44.65 -13.63
C PHE A 670 -11.80 -44.78 -12.19
N ASP A 671 -12.09 -45.91 -11.54
CA ASP A 671 -11.73 -46.22 -10.14
C ASP A 671 -10.69 -47.35 -10.01
N GLY A 672 -10.09 -47.78 -11.13
CA GLY A 672 -9.21 -48.96 -11.20
C GLY A 672 -9.87 -50.17 -11.86
N SER A 673 -11.17 -50.09 -12.16
CA SER A 673 -11.91 -51.05 -12.98
C SER A 673 -12.58 -50.35 -14.18
N PHE A 674 -12.80 -51.06 -15.29
CA PHE A 674 -13.70 -50.59 -16.35
C PHE A 674 -14.59 -51.72 -16.86
N ASP A 675 -15.84 -51.36 -17.18
CA ASP A 675 -16.87 -52.25 -17.70
C ASP A 675 -16.95 -52.12 -19.22
N ALA A 676 -16.55 -53.15 -19.97
CA ALA A 676 -16.74 -53.19 -21.42
C ALA A 676 -18.12 -53.77 -21.74
N SER A 677 -19.11 -52.91 -22.03
CA SER A 677 -20.44 -53.36 -22.45
C SER A 677 -20.57 -53.40 -23.98
N ASN A 678 -20.90 -54.57 -24.53
CA ASN A 678 -21.15 -54.72 -25.97
C ASN A 678 -22.66 -54.71 -26.26
N PHE A 679 -23.19 -53.58 -26.77
CA PHE A 679 -24.62 -53.40 -27.08
C PHE A 679 -25.18 -54.41 -28.08
N LYS A 680 -24.33 -55.05 -28.90
CA LYS A 680 -24.76 -56.07 -29.87
C LYS A 680 -24.99 -57.45 -29.24
N PHE A 681 -24.34 -57.74 -28.10
CA PHE A 681 -24.36 -59.06 -27.47
C PHE A 681 -24.86 -59.07 -26.02
N GLY A 682 -25.15 -57.90 -25.43
CA GLY A 682 -25.73 -57.80 -24.08
C GLY A 682 -24.82 -58.26 -22.95
N THR A 683 -23.51 -58.38 -23.20
CA THR A 683 -22.50 -58.81 -22.22
C THR A 683 -21.67 -57.63 -21.73
N THR A 684 -21.43 -57.58 -20.42
CA THR A 684 -20.54 -56.64 -19.74
C THR A 684 -19.38 -57.41 -19.14
N GLU A 685 -18.16 -57.10 -19.55
CA GLU A 685 -16.94 -57.69 -18.99
C GLU A 685 -16.21 -56.67 -18.12
N ILE A 686 -15.91 -57.04 -16.88
CA ILE A 686 -15.22 -56.17 -15.90
C ILE A 686 -13.72 -56.45 -15.96
N TYR A 687 -12.94 -55.43 -16.28
CA TYR A 687 -11.47 -55.51 -16.33
C TYR A 687 -10.88 -54.72 -15.17
N SER A 688 -10.16 -55.38 -14.26
CA SER A 688 -9.39 -54.76 -13.18
C SER A 688 -7.89 -54.81 -13.50
N SER A 689 -7.22 -53.66 -13.56
CA SER A 689 -5.78 -53.61 -13.83
C SER A 689 -4.97 -53.36 -12.56
N ALA A 690 -4.16 -54.34 -12.14
CA ALA A 690 -3.32 -54.26 -10.95
C ALA A 690 -2.03 -53.40 -11.11
N LEU A 691 -1.75 -52.91 -12.33
CA LEU A 691 -0.52 -52.18 -12.68
C LEU A 691 -0.76 -50.71 -13.05
N VAL A 692 -1.98 -50.20 -12.92
CA VAL A 692 -2.26 -48.79 -13.27
C VAL A 692 -1.79 -47.90 -12.12
N PRO A 693 -0.80 -47.00 -12.33
CA PRO A 693 -0.42 -46.02 -11.32
C PRO A 693 -1.68 -45.23 -10.97
N GLY A 694 -2.00 -45.08 -9.68
CA GLY A 694 -3.28 -44.57 -9.16
C GLY A 694 -3.61 -43.11 -9.53
N GLY A 695 -3.66 -42.80 -10.82
CA GLY A 695 -4.01 -41.52 -11.45
C GLY A 695 -3.11 -40.33 -11.11
N GLY A 696 -2.10 -40.52 -10.26
CA GLY A 696 -1.24 -39.44 -9.78
C GLY A 696 -0.10 -39.15 -10.75
N ARG A 697 0.00 -37.89 -11.21
CA ARG A 697 1.20 -37.38 -11.87
C ARG A 697 2.02 -36.59 -10.85
N LEU A 698 3.33 -36.80 -10.84
CA LEU A 698 4.22 -35.89 -10.09
C LEU A 698 4.26 -34.57 -10.84
N GLU A 699 3.91 -33.51 -10.14
CA GLU A 699 4.01 -32.17 -10.68
C GLU A 699 5.16 -31.41 -10.03
N GLN A 700 6.02 -30.86 -10.89
CA GLN A 700 7.19 -30.11 -10.48
C GLN A 700 6.79 -28.77 -9.89
N GLY A 701 7.57 -28.32 -8.90
CA GLY A 701 7.42 -26.97 -8.36
C GLY A 701 7.74 -25.89 -9.38
N TYR A 702 7.13 -24.71 -9.22
CA TYR A 702 7.36 -23.57 -10.09
C TYR A 702 7.14 -22.26 -9.32
N LEU A 703 7.71 -21.17 -9.85
CA LEU A 703 7.49 -19.83 -9.32
C LEU A 703 6.33 -19.16 -10.07
N GLN A 704 5.44 -18.53 -9.33
CA GLN A 704 4.38 -17.68 -9.87
C GLN A 704 4.55 -16.28 -9.30
N GLY A 705 4.77 -15.27 -10.14
CA GLY A 705 4.82 -13.90 -9.67
C GLY A 705 3.44 -13.29 -9.47
N SER A 706 3.40 -12.20 -8.72
CA SER A 706 2.19 -11.46 -8.38
C SER A 706 2.23 -10.04 -8.91
N ALA A 707 1.07 -9.38 -8.90
CA ALA A 707 0.91 -8.03 -9.41
C ALA A 707 1.85 -7.03 -8.71
N GLY A 708 2.36 -6.09 -9.49
CA GLY A 708 3.13 -4.95 -9.02
C GLY A 708 2.29 -3.94 -8.27
N GLY A 709 2.95 -3.09 -7.49
CA GLY A 709 2.33 -2.02 -6.73
C GLY A 709 2.26 -0.69 -7.48
N THR A 710 1.86 0.36 -6.77
CA THR A 710 1.75 1.72 -7.34
C THR A 710 2.54 2.72 -6.53
N LEU A 711 3.37 3.52 -7.19
CA LEU A 711 4.00 4.72 -6.64
C LEU A 711 3.38 5.96 -7.31
N THR A 712 2.73 6.80 -6.52
CA THR A 712 2.21 8.10 -6.98
C THR A 712 2.94 9.22 -6.27
N LEU A 713 3.50 10.14 -7.03
CA LEU A 713 4.14 11.36 -6.55
C LEU A 713 3.40 12.57 -7.12
N THR A 714 2.80 13.39 -6.26
CA THR A 714 2.18 14.66 -6.65
C THR A 714 2.92 15.80 -5.95
N THR A 715 3.62 16.64 -6.72
CA THR A 715 4.43 17.72 -6.17
C THR A 715 4.75 18.78 -7.22
N PRO A 716 4.77 20.09 -6.90
CA PRO A 716 5.09 21.10 -7.90
C PRO A 716 6.59 21.19 -8.25
N ALA A 717 7.50 20.79 -7.35
CA ALA A 717 8.94 20.77 -7.59
C ALA A 717 9.58 19.50 -6.99
N ALA A 718 10.58 18.92 -7.64
CA ALA A 718 11.14 17.64 -7.20
C ALA A 718 12.65 17.51 -7.39
N ALA A 719 13.30 16.87 -6.43
CA ALA A 719 14.68 16.40 -6.51
C ALA A 719 14.70 14.88 -6.36
N LEU A 720 14.74 14.15 -7.48
CA LEU A 720 14.57 12.68 -7.52
C LEU A 720 15.91 11.97 -7.81
N ASP A 721 16.80 11.93 -6.83
CA ASP A 721 18.14 11.33 -6.94
C ASP A 721 18.20 9.86 -6.45
N GLY A 722 17.10 9.36 -5.86
CA GLY A 722 17.01 8.00 -5.32
C GLY A 722 16.61 6.94 -6.34
N VAL A 723 16.28 5.76 -5.82
CA VAL A 723 15.92 4.57 -6.61
C VAL A 723 14.46 4.19 -6.38
N PHE A 724 13.72 4.04 -7.47
CA PHE A 724 12.36 3.52 -7.45
C PHE A 724 12.37 2.09 -8.00
N LEU A 725 11.69 1.16 -7.34
CA LEU A 725 11.58 -0.24 -7.74
C LEU A 725 10.12 -0.67 -7.83
N GLY A 726 9.77 -1.35 -8.92
CA GLY A 726 8.44 -1.84 -9.24
C GLY A 726 8.52 -3.11 -10.10
N LYS A 727 9.43 -4.03 -9.79
CA LYS A 727 9.60 -5.26 -10.56
C LYS A 727 8.44 -6.23 -10.36
N THR A 728 8.12 -7.02 -11.37
CA THR A 728 7.20 -8.17 -11.28
C THR A 728 7.88 -9.41 -11.86
N PHE A 729 7.49 -10.60 -11.38
CA PHE A 729 8.05 -11.87 -11.85
C PHE A 729 7.10 -12.58 -12.79
N THR A 730 7.56 -13.02 -13.95
CA THR A 730 6.72 -13.85 -14.83
C THR A 730 7.14 -15.30 -14.72
N GLY A 731 6.30 -16.13 -14.09
CA GLY A 731 6.50 -17.58 -14.03
C GLY A 731 6.34 -18.26 -15.39
N GLY A 732 6.84 -19.49 -15.53
CA GLY A 732 6.75 -20.25 -16.79
C GLY A 732 5.31 -20.45 -17.30
N PHE A 733 4.35 -20.53 -16.39
CA PHE A 733 2.91 -20.62 -16.70
C PHE A 733 2.21 -19.26 -16.89
N GLN A 734 2.94 -18.13 -16.79
CA GLN A 734 2.40 -16.77 -16.88
C GLN A 734 2.81 -16.04 -18.16
N ARG A 735 3.35 -16.74 -19.16
CA ARG A 735 3.85 -16.12 -20.41
C ARG A 735 2.75 -15.47 -21.27
N ALA A 736 1.55 -16.06 -21.27
CA ALA A 736 0.39 -15.54 -21.99
C ALA A 736 -0.40 -14.51 -21.16
N THR A 737 -0.34 -14.61 -19.84
CA THR A 737 -1.04 -13.74 -18.89
C THR A 737 -0.09 -13.42 -17.73
N PRO A 738 0.89 -12.52 -17.95
CA PRO A 738 1.82 -12.13 -16.90
C PRO A 738 1.11 -11.34 -15.80
N PRO A 739 1.72 -11.22 -14.61
CA PRO A 739 1.14 -10.40 -13.56
C PRO A 739 1.03 -8.93 -14.01
N ASP A 740 0.01 -8.25 -13.49
CA ASP A 740 -0.15 -6.81 -13.73
C ASP A 740 1.13 -6.05 -13.33
N PRO A 741 1.65 -5.17 -14.19
CA PRO A 741 2.89 -4.46 -13.93
C PRO A 741 2.73 -3.38 -12.86
N SER A 742 3.85 -2.98 -12.25
CA SER A 742 3.85 -1.84 -11.32
C SER A 742 3.62 -0.52 -12.04
N SER A 743 3.02 0.43 -11.32
CA SER A 743 2.67 1.75 -11.83
C SER A 743 3.49 2.86 -11.16
N LEU A 744 4.07 3.77 -11.95
CA LEU A 744 4.69 5.01 -11.48
C LEU A 744 3.96 6.21 -12.08
N ILE A 745 3.41 7.06 -11.22
CA ILE A 745 2.63 8.24 -11.60
C ILE A 745 3.32 9.47 -11.00
N LEU A 746 3.79 10.37 -11.86
CA LEU A 746 4.45 11.62 -11.48
C LEU A 746 3.56 12.78 -11.93
N ASN A 747 3.07 13.58 -10.98
CA ASN A 747 2.23 14.76 -11.22
C ASN A 747 2.92 16.03 -10.74
N PHE A 748 3.31 16.90 -11.67
CA PHE A 748 3.94 18.18 -11.40
C PHE A 748 2.91 19.30 -11.24
N THR A 749 2.10 19.17 -10.19
CA THR A 749 0.94 20.04 -9.94
C THR A 749 0.79 20.37 -8.46
N SER A 750 0.07 21.45 -8.16
CA SER A 750 -0.34 21.88 -6.82
C SER A 750 -1.81 22.33 -6.85
N ILE A 751 -2.35 22.68 -5.68
CA ILE A 751 -3.71 23.23 -5.52
C ILE A 751 -3.66 24.75 -5.47
N ASP A 752 -4.40 25.43 -6.34
CA ASP A 752 -4.51 26.88 -6.33
C ASP A 752 -5.52 27.35 -5.27
N ARG A 753 -5.02 27.99 -4.23
CA ARG A 753 -5.83 28.53 -3.13
C ARG A 753 -6.50 29.86 -3.45
N SER A 754 -6.15 30.48 -4.57
CA SER A 754 -6.69 31.78 -4.97
C SER A 754 -8.18 31.69 -5.37
N TYR A 755 -8.65 30.48 -5.71
CA TYR A 755 -10.02 30.22 -6.13
C TYR A 755 -10.77 29.34 -5.12
N ALA A 756 -12.07 29.63 -4.92
CA ALA A 756 -12.93 28.84 -4.04
C ALA A 756 -13.08 27.38 -4.48
N GLY A 757 -12.98 27.11 -5.79
CA GLY A 757 -13.03 25.76 -6.37
C GLY A 757 -11.78 24.91 -6.12
N LEU A 758 -10.69 25.50 -5.61
CA LEU A 758 -9.41 24.84 -5.36
C LEU A 758 -8.90 24.02 -6.57
N PRO A 759 -8.83 24.64 -7.78
CA PRO A 759 -8.43 23.91 -8.97
C PRO A 759 -6.96 23.51 -8.92
N ILE A 760 -6.60 22.49 -9.70
CA ILE A 760 -5.21 22.03 -9.85
C ILE A 760 -4.50 22.94 -10.84
N PHE A 761 -3.24 23.28 -10.58
CA PHE A 761 -2.38 24.08 -11.48
C PHE A 761 -0.91 23.65 -11.38
N ALA A 762 -0.04 24.16 -12.25
CA ALA A 762 1.40 23.92 -12.21
C ALA A 762 2.15 25.24 -11.88
N PRO A 763 2.46 25.52 -10.59
CA PRO A 763 3.11 26.78 -10.19
C PRO A 763 4.56 26.91 -10.67
N THR A 764 5.29 25.79 -10.71
CA THR A 764 6.72 25.74 -11.06
C THR A 764 6.94 24.60 -12.07
N PRO A 765 6.44 24.73 -13.31
CA PRO A 765 6.51 23.65 -14.29
C PRO A 765 7.98 23.37 -14.68
N PRO A 766 8.56 22.20 -14.38
CA PRO A 766 9.95 21.91 -14.69
C PRO A 766 10.16 21.53 -16.16
N ALA A 767 11.40 21.60 -16.63
CA ALA A 767 11.88 20.89 -17.80
C ALA A 767 12.31 19.47 -17.40
N ILE A 768 11.64 18.46 -17.95
CA ILE A 768 11.90 17.05 -17.62
C ILE A 768 12.74 16.42 -18.72
N THR A 769 13.90 15.87 -18.37
CA THR A 769 14.81 15.23 -19.33
C THR A 769 15.16 13.82 -18.90
N PHE A 770 15.05 12.86 -19.82
CA PHE A 770 15.48 11.48 -19.57
C PHE A 770 16.98 11.32 -19.79
N GLN A 771 17.72 11.02 -18.74
CA GLN A 771 19.16 10.73 -18.80
C GLN A 771 19.62 9.93 -17.58
N ALA A 772 20.68 9.13 -17.75
CA ALA A 772 21.17 8.24 -16.70
C ALA A 772 21.80 8.99 -15.51
N ALA A 773 22.50 10.10 -15.77
CA ALA A 773 23.19 10.88 -14.74
C ALA A 773 22.49 12.21 -14.52
N ASN A 774 22.25 12.58 -13.25
CA ASN A 774 21.83 13.93 -12.89
C ASN A 774 23.08 14.86 -12.87
N PRO A 775 23.16 15.90 -13.70
CA PRO A 775 24.28 16.82 -13.75
C PRO A 775 24.27 17.83 -12.60
N HIS A 776 23.13 17.97 -11.91
CA HIS A 776 22.99 18.90 -10.79
C HIS A 776 23.63 18.31 -9.53
N ALA A 777 24.14 19.19 -8.67
CA ALA A 777 24.56 18.78 -7.34
C ALA A 777 23.38 18.16 -6.57
N PRO A 778 23.64 17.23 -5.63
CA PRO A 778 22.63 16.68 -4.74
C PRO A 778 21.78 17.79 -4.09
N ALA A 779 20.54 17.44 -3.72
CA ALA A 779 19.69 18.38 -2.99
C ALA A 779 20.33 18.75 -1.64
N ASP A 780 20.10 19.98 -1.19
CA ASP A 780 20.62 20.45 0.10
C ASP A 780 19.98 19.67 1.26
N PRO A 781 20.68 19.53 2.41
CA PRO A 781 20.12 18.86 3.58
C PRO A 781 18.79 19.45 4.03
N PHE A 782 17.90 18.60 4.54
CA PHE A 782 16.62 19.04 5.09
C PHE A 782 16.83 20.08 6.21
N GLN A 783 16.15 21.21 6.08
CA GLN A 783 16.17 22.30 7.05
C GLN A 783 14.83 23.04 7.03
N THR A 784 14.45 23.59 8.19
CA THR A 784 13.27 24.45 8.33
C THR A 784 13.67 25.83 8.84
N ASP A 785 12.94 26.85 8.44
CA ASP A 785 13.06 28.20 8.99
C ASP A 785 12.53 28.29 10.45
N ALA A 786 12.61 29.49 11.04
CA ALA A 786 12.12 29.75 12.41
C ALA A 786 10.59 29.60 12.55
N SER A 787 9.85 29.63 11.45
CA SER A 787 8.39 29.42 11.40
C SER A 787 8.01 27.95 11.16
N GLY A 788 9.00 27.08 10.93
CA GLY A 788 8.81 25.67 10.63
C GLY A 788 8.52 25.36 9.15
N ASN A 789 8.67 26.32 8.23
CA ASN A 789 8.55 26.05 6.80
C ASN A 789 9.85 25.42 6.28
N PRO A 790 9.78 24.51 5.29
CA PRO A 790 10.98 23.91 4.72
C PRO A 790 11.74 24.92 3.85
N ASN A 791 13.06 24.81 3.83
CA ASN A 791 13.87 25.59 2.89
C ASN A 791 13.45 25.25 1.44
N GLN A 792 13.38 26.29 0.61
CA GLN A 792 13.04 26.12 -0.80
C GLN A 792 14.13 25.32 -1.51
N LEU A 793 13.73 24.48 -2.46
CA LEU A 793 14.66 23.82 -3.37
C LEU A 793 15.51 24.86 -4.13
N ARG A 794 16.77 24.52 -4.37
CA ARG A 794 17.68 25.33 -5.19
C ARG A 794 17.08 25.54 -6.59
N ALA A 795 17.32 26.70 -7.18
CA ALA A 795 16.63 27.14 -8.41
C ALA A 795 16.78 26.17 -9.60
N ASP A 796 17.95 25.56 -9.77
CA ASP A 796 18.22 24.50 -10.76
C ASP A 796 17.39 23.23 -10.51
N ARG A 797 17.15 22.85 -9.25
CA ARG A 797 16.30 21.70 -8.87
C ARG A 797 14.80 21.98 -8.98
N ILE A 798 14.41 23.24 -9.10
CA ILE A 798 13.03 23.65 -9.42
C ILE A 798 12.84 23.67 -10.94
N ALA A 799 13.83 24.21 -11.66
CA ALA A 799 13.78 24.36 -13.11
C ALA A 799 13.88 23.02 -13.85
N ASP A 800 14.74 22.10 -13.40
CA ASP A 800 15.02 20.86 -14.10
C ASP A 800 14.74 19.62 -13.24
N VAL A 801 14.12 18.60 -13.86
CA VAL A 801 13.99 17.27 -13.29
C VAL A 801 14.57 16.24 -14.25
N TYR A 802 15.50 15.44 -13.74
CA TYR A 802 16.12 14.36 -14.51
C TYR A 802 15.58 13.01 -14.08
N LEU A 803 15.17 12.20 -15.05
CA LEU A 803 14.62 10.86 -14.83
C LEU A 803 15.51 9.84 -15.52
N SER A 804 15.84 8.76 -14.81
CA SER A 804 16.61 7.67 -15.41
C SER A 804 15.77 6.94 -16.48
N PRO A 805 16.32 6.64 -17.66
CA PRO A 805 15.70 5.77 -18.66
C PRO A 805 15.39 4.36 -18.11
N ASP A 806 16.15 3.95 -17.09
CA ASP A 806 16.05 2.62 -16.48
C ASP A 806 14.79 2.42 -15.63
N LEU A 807 14.00 3.49 -15.42
CA LEU A 807 12.75 3.44 -14.65
C LEU A 807 11.74 2.42 -15.20
N LEU A 808 11.70 2.24 -16.52
CA LEU A 808 10.72 1.37 -17.18
C LEU A 808 11.18 -0.09 -17.23
N ASN A 809 12.42 -0.35 -17.67
CA ASN A 809 12.94 -1.70 -17.84
C ASN A 809 13.58 -2.26 -16.56
N GLN A 810 14.63 -1.64 -16.03
CA GLN A 810 15.40 -2.17 -14.91
C GLN A 810 14.67 -1.98 -13.58
N SER A 811 13.98 -0.86 -13.39
CA SER A 811 13.16 -0.62 -12.20
C SER A 811 11.78 -1.29 -12.28
N GLY A 812 11.27 -1.59 -13.49
CA GLY A 812 10.07 -2.41 -13.69
C GLY A 812 8.73 -1.65 -13.80
N PHE A 813 8.73 -0.32 -13.87
CA PHE A 813 7.49 0.46 -14.02
C PHE A 813 6.99 0.45 -15.45
N THR A 814 6.32 -0.64 -15.85
CA THR A 814 5.76 -0.76 -17.21
C THR A 814 4.51 0.13 -17.40
N ASN A 815 3.81 0.46 -16.31
CA ASN A 815 2.79 1.51 -16.32
C ASN A 815 3.43 2.82 -15.82
N PHE A 816 3.59 3.80 -16.70
CA PHE A 816 4.26 5.06 -16.38
C PHE A 816 3.44 6.25 -16.86
N SER A 817 3.11 7.16 -15.95
CA SER A 817 2.40 8.40 -16.25
C SER A 817 3.21 9.58 -15.77
N LEU A 818 3.55 10.48 -16.69
CA LEU A 818 4.27 11.71 -16.42
C LEU A 818 3.39 12.89 -16.82
N ASN A 819 2.85 13.59 -15.82
CA ASN A 819 1.95 14.71 -15.99
C ASN A 819 2.63 16.01 -15.56
N ASN A 820 3.03 16.82 -16.53
CA ASN A 820 3.70 18.11 -16.38
C ASN A 820 3.03 19.17 -17.27
N PRO A 821 1.73 19.47 -17.03
CA PRO A 821 0.84 20.07 -18.03
C PRO A 821 1.30 21.43 -18.59
N ASP A 822 2.09 22.19 -17.82
CA ASP A 822 2.63 23.48 -18.24
C ASP A 822 4.15 23.46 -18.51
N GLY A 823 4.85 22.36 -18.23
CA GLY A 823 6.30 22.21 -18.44
C GLY A 823 6.64 21.35 -19.66
N SER A 824 7.91 20.99 -19.84
CA SER A 824 8.37 20.24 -21.02
C SER A 824 8.86 18.83 -20.68
N ILE A 825 8.83 17.93 -21.67
CA ILE A 825 9.39 16.58 -21.58
C ILE A 825 10.29 16.33 -22.79
N THR A 826 11.55 15.95 -22.54
CA THR A 826 12.54 15.66 -23.57
C THR A 826 13.14 14.26 -23.39
N LEU A 827 13.09 13.46 -24.45
CA LEU A 827 13.91 12.25 -24.61
C LEU A 827 15.06 12.54 -25.58
N PRO A 828 16.31 12.71 -25.10
CA PRO A 828 17.47 13.03 -25.93
C PRO A 828 17.83 11.93 -26.93
N GLU A 829 18.67 12.29 -27.92
CA GLU A 829 19.30 11.31 -28.82
C GLU A 829 20.12 10.29 -28.03
N ASN A 830 20.27 9.08 -28.56
CA ASN A 830 20.98 7.96 -27.93
C ASN A 830 20.40 7.48 -26.59
N THR A 831 19.24 7.98 -26.18
CA THR A 831 18.50 7.46 -25.02
C THR A 831 17.38 6.53 -25.48
N THR A 832 17.28 5.36 -24.86
CA THR A 832 16.19 4.41 -25.13
C THR A 832 15.35 4.18 -23.88
N LEU A 833 14.04 4.43 -23.98
CA LEU A 833 13.04 4.00 -23.02
C LEU A 833 12.46 2.67 -23.49
N SER A 834 12.52 1.63 -22.67
CA SER A 834 11.98 0.32 -23.04
C SER A 834 11.13 -0.30 -21.94
N THR A 835 10.07 -1.01 -22.31
CA THR A 835 9.25 -1.77 -21.36
C THR A 835 9.40 -3.28 -21.60
N LEU A 836 9.25 -4.06 -20.53
CA LEU A 836 9.39 -5.52 -20.59
C LEU A 836 8.06 -6.25 -20.88
N SER A 837 6.93 -5.55 -20.72
CA SER A 837 5.61 -6.14 -20.86
C SER A 837 4.57 -5.17 -21.45
N ARG A 838 3.35 -5.67 -21.69
CA ARG A 838 2.21 -4.82 -22.06
C ARG A 838 1.93 -3.88 -20.90
N GLY A 839 2.10 -2.59 -21.13
CA GLY A 839 1.80 -1.53 -20.17
C GLY A 839 1.29 -0.28 -20.86
N ASN A 840 1.20 0.79 -20.09
CA ASN A 840 0.79 2.10 -20.58
C ASN A 840 1.85 3.16 -20.25
N LEU A 841 2.26 3.93 -21.26
CA LEU A 841 3.10 5.11 -21.08
C LEU A 841 2.28 6.36 -21.47
N THR A 842 2.13 7.30 -20.55
CA THR A 842 1.43 8.57 -20.81
C THR A 842 2.34 9.75 -20.48
N PHE A 843 2.61 10.60 -21.46
CA PHE A 843 3.26 11.90 -21.27
C PHE A 843 2.24 13.02 -21.52
N THR A 844 2.06 13.88 -20.54
CA THR A 844 1.26 15.11 -20.66
C THR A 844 2.17 16.29 -20.36
N ALA A 845 2.34 17.20 -21.30
CA ALA A 845 3.20 18.38 -21.14
C ALA A 845 2.74 19.56 -21.97
N SER A 846 3.32 20.74 -21.76
CA SER A 846 3.14 21.85 -22.69
C SER A 846 3.87 21.57 -24.00
N ASN A 847 5.09 21.00 -23.95
CA ASN A 847 5.86 20.58 -25.12
C ASN A 847 6.54 19.21 -24.88
N ILE A 848 6.49 18.33 -25.88
CA ILE A 848 7.09 16.98 -25.85
C ILE A 848 8.05 16.83 -27.03
N THR A 849 9.30 16.47 -26.76
CA THR A 849 10.32 16.21 -27.80
C THR A 849 10.94 14.83 -27.62
N ILE A 850 10.83 13.98 -28.64
CA ILE A 850 11.37 12.63 -28.68
C ILE A 850 12.45 12.55 -29.76
N ASN A 851 13.72 12.65 -29.37
CA ASN A 851 14.87 12.47 -30.26
C ASN A 851 15.51 11.08 -30.13
N GLY A 852 15.23 10.37 -29.03
CA GLY A 852 15.69 9.00 -28.78
C GLY A 852 14.74 7.92 -29.29
N SER A 853 14.74 6.77 -28.60
CA SER A 853 13.89 5.62 -28.93
C SER A 853 12.96 5.24 -27.77
N ILE A 854 11.70 4.93 -28.07
CA ILE A 854 10.74 4.32 -27.15
C ILE A 854 10.36 2.96 -27.73
N ILE A 855 10.63 1.87 -27.00
CA ILE A 855 10.38 0.48 -27.43
C ILE A 855 9.52 -0.22 -26.39
N ALA A 856 8.23 -0.36 -26.65
CA ALA A 856 7.26 -0.87 -25.69
C ALA A 856 6.30 -1.88 -26.36
N PRO A 857 6.74 -3.14 -26.55
CA PRO A 857 5.99 -4.14 -27.33
C PRO A 857 4.55 -4.35 -26.84
N GLY A 858 3.58 -4.17 -27.74
CA GLY A 858 2.15 -4.36 -27.43
C GLY A 858 1.56 -3.37 -26.41
N ALA A 859 2.29 -2.30 -26.06
CA ALA A 859 1.89 -1.29 -25.08
C ALA A 859 1.00 -0.18 -25.69
N SER A 860 0.36 0.59 -24.82
CA SER A 860 -0.32 1.84 -25.20
C SER A 860 0.56 3.03 -24.86
N LEU A 861 0.89 3.85 -25.86
CA LEU A 861 1.68 5.08 -25.71
C LEU A 861 0.79 6.29 -26.01
N ASN A 862 0.71 7.23 -25.07
CA ASN A 862 -0.12 8.42 -25.16
C ASN A 862 0.73 9.68 -24.95
N PHE A 863 0.72 10.60 -25.90
CA PHE A 863 1.44 11.87 -25.83
C PHE A 863 0.44 13.01 -26.01
N ASN A 864 0.29 13.82 -24.96
CA ASN A 864 -0.70 14.89 -24.90
C ASN A 864 0.01 16.22 -24.70
N SER A 865 -0.13 17.14 -25.66
CA SER A 865 0.50 18.45 -25.62
C SER A 865 -0.51 19.57 -25.81
N ALA A 866 -0.85 20.24 -24.71
CA ALA A 866 -1.84 21.32 -24.71
C ALA A 866 -1.22 22.67 -25.09
N ASN A 867 -1.93 23.47 -25.87
CA ASN A 867 -1.56 24.84 -26.24
C ASN A 867 -2.04 25.87 -25.21
N ILE A 868 -3.18 25.65 -24.54
CA ILE A 868 -3.66 26.52 -23.44
C ILE A 868 -3.29 25.96 -22.07
N SER A 869 -2.78 26.82 -21.18
CA SER A 869 -2.25 26.41 -19.87
C SER A 869 -3.35 26.05 -18.90
N LEU A 870 -3.02 25.17 -17.95
CA LEU A 870 -3.98 24.78 -16.91
C LEU A 870 -4.38 25.99 -16.06
N SER A 871 -3.44 26.89 -15.77
CA SER A 871 -3.70 28.18 -15.11
C SER A 871 -4.67 29.07 -15.88
N THR A 872 -4.53 29.16 -17.21
CA THR A 872 -5.43 29.93 -18.07
C THR A 872 -6.82 29.31 -18.11
N ILE A 873 -6.91 27.99 -18.27
CA ILE A 873 -8.19 27.26 -18.23
C ILE A 873 -8.92 27.51 -16.92
N ASN A 874 -8.20 27.42 -15.79
CA ASN A 874 -8.76 27.69 -14.47
C ASN A 874 -9.26 29.13 -14.36
N PHE A 875 -8.50 30.10 -14.87
CA PHE A 875 -8.95 31.50 -14.90
C PHE A 875 -10.25 31.66 -15.70
N LEU A 876 -10.33 31.10 -16.90
CA LEU A 876 -11.53 31.20 -17.76
C LEU A 876 -12.75 30.58 -17.07
N ASN A 877 -12.61 29.36 -16.54
CA ASN A 877 -13.69 28.63 -15.85
C ASN A 877 -14.16 29.37 -14.59
N ASN A 878 -13.24 29.86 -13.76
CA ASN A 878 -13.61 30.54 -12.50
C ASN A 878 -14.21 31.93 -12.74
N ASN A 879 -13.90 32.59 -13.86
CA ASN A 879 -14.45 33.90 -14.21
C ASN A 879 -15.62 33.82 -15.21
N ASN A 880 -16.09 32.62 -15.56
CA ASN A 880 -17.14 32.37 -16.56
C ASN A 880 -16.90 33.08 -17.89
N VAL A 881 -15.63 33.16 -18.32
CA VAL A 881 -15.27 33.76 -19.60
C VAL A 881 -15.62 32.76 -20.70
N SER A 882 -16.54 33.15 -21.58
CA SER A 882 -17.02 32.30 -22.69
C SER A 882 -16.28 32.57 -24.01
N GLU A 883 -15.42 33.59 -24.06
CA GLU A 883 -14.58 33.87 -25.22
C GLU A 883 -13.43 32.86 -25.31
N SER A 884 -13.19 32.33 -26.52
CA SER A 884 -12.08 31.41 -26.75
C SER A 884 -10.76 32.17 -26.61
N PRO A 885 -9.81 31.71 -25.78
CA PRO A 885 -8.50 32.34 -25.69
C PRO A 885 -7.75 32.21 -27.03
N PRO A 886 -6.85 33.15 -27.37
CA PRO A 886 -5.96 32.98 -28.52
C PRO A 886 -4.98 31.84 -28.26
N ALA A 887 -4.52 31.19 -29.34
CA ALA A 887 -3.45 30.20 -29.26
C ALA A 887 -2.14 30.86 -28.78
N VAL A 888 -1.37 30.13 -27.98
CA VAL A 888 -0.08 30.58 -27.43
C VAL A 888 1.05 30.09 -28.34
N ALA A 889 1.89 31.01 -28.82
CA ALA A 889 3.07 30.64 -29.60
C ALA A 889 4.02 29.74 -28.79
N ASP A 890 4.71 28.82 -29.47
CA ASP A 890 5.71 27.91 -28.89
C ASP A 890 5.20 26.97 -27.77
N ARG A 891 3.88 26.72 -27.73
CA ARG A 891 3.23 25.81 -26.77
C ARG A 891 2.34 24.79 -27.49
N GLY A 892 2.17 23.61 -26.90
CA GLY A 892 1.35 22.55 -27.48
C GLY A 892 2.08 21.79 -28.60
N GLN A 893 3.41 21.67 -28.52
CA GLN A 893 4.23 21.03 -29.54
C GLN A 893 4.59 19.58 -29.20
N PHE A 894 4.36 18.67 -30.14
CA PHE A 894 4.96 17.35 -30.18
C PHE A 894 5.97 17.26 -31.32
N VAL A 895 7.20 16.85 -31.02
CA VAL A 895 8.27 16.67 -32.01
C VAL A 895 8.85 15.26 -31.93
N LEU A 896 8.81 14.53 -33.05
CA LEU A 896 9.62 13.32 -33.27
C LEU A 896 10.85 13.70 -34.09
N GLY A 897 12.03 13.50 -33.52
CA GLY A 897 13.33 13.84 -34.08
C GLY A 897 13.73 13.01 -35.31
N ASN A 898 14.81 13.43 -35.98
CA ASN A 898 15.38 12.67 -37.09
C ASN A 898 16.02 11.38 -36.55
N GLY A 899 15.64 10.22 -37.10
CA GLY A 899 16.12 8.91 -36.63
C GLY A 899 15.51 8.45 -35.30
N ALA A 900 14.60 9.23 -34.69
CA ALA A 900 13.89 8.83 -33.49
C ALA A 900 12.90 7.70 -33.77
N VAL A 901 12.72 6.78 -32.81
CA VAL A 901 11.87 5.60 -32.98
C VAL A 901 10.82 5.53 -31.87
N ILE A 902 9.56 5.34 -32.23
CA ILE A 902 8.49 4.94 -31.30
C ILE A 902 7.95 3.60 -31.80
N SER A 903 8.16 2.54 -31.05
CA SER A 903 7.73 1.19 -31.44
C SER A 903 6.88 0.54 -30.36
N THR A 904 5.68 0.12 -30.73
CA THR A 904 4.82 -0.79 -29.96
C THR A 904 4.63 -2.12 -30.67
N ALA A 905 5.51 -2.42 -31.64
CA ALA A 905 5.41 -3.62 -32.44
C ALA A 905 5.38 -4.90 -31.59
N GLY A 906 4.58 -5.87 -32.01
CA GLY A 906 4.50 -7.18 -31.36
C GLY A 906 5.83 -7.93 -31.40
N LEU A 907 6.06 -8.78 -30.40
CA LEU A 907 7.29 -9.55 -30.25
C LEU A 907 7.42 -10.62 -31.35
N LEU A 908 8.67 -10.87 -31.74
CA LEU A 908 9.07 -12.08 -32.47
C LEU A 908 9.51 -13.13 -31.46
N VAL A 909 8.74 -14.20 -31.32
CA VAL A 909 8.96 -15.26 -30.31
C VAL A 909 9.35 -16.56 -30.99
N ASP A 910 10.50 -17.12 -30.61
CA ASP A 910 10.97 -18.40 -31.13
C ASP A 910 11.01 -19.45 -30.02
N ASP A 911 9.97 -20.28 -29.97
CA ASP A 911 9.87 -21.38 -28.99
C ASP A 911 10.49 -22.69 -29.51
N ARG A 912 11.15 -22.70 -30.69
CA ARG A 912 11.78 -23.93 -31.19
C ARG A 912 12.91 -24.39 -30.25
N PRO A 913 13.13 -25.70 -30.06
CA PRO A 913 14.10 -26.20 -29.08
C PRO A 913 15.55 -25.71 -29.26
N ALA A 914 15.93 -25.29 -30.48
CA ALA A 914 17.26 -24.76 -30.77
C ALA A 914 17.41 -23.26 -30.47
N ALA A 915 16.33 -22.55 -30.14
CA ALA A 915 16.35 -21.13 -29.84
C ALA A 915 16.84 -20.87 -28.41
N ALA A 916 17.66 -19.83 -28.23
CA ALA A 916 18.29 -19.51 -26.94
C ALA A 916 17.29 -19.26 -25.80
N ASN A 917 16.09 -18.74 -26.12
CA ASN A 917 15.04 -18.39 -25.15
C ASN A 917 13.76 -19.20 -25.35
N SER A 918 13.89 -20.42 -25.88
CA SER A 918 12.75 -21.32 -26.07
C SER A 918 11.99 -21.49 -24.75
N GLY A 919 10.70 -21.19 -24.75
CA GLY A 919 9.85 -21.45 -23.58
C GLY A 919 9.83 -20.35 -22.52
N SER A 920 10.55 -19.23 -22.67
CA SER A 920 10.68 -18.20 -21.62
C SER A 920 10.14 -16.80 -21.99
N GLU A 921 10.11 -16.43 -23.26
CA GLU A 921 9.69 -15.09 -23.71
C GLU A 921 8.17 -14.85 -23.53
N PRO A 922 7.73 -13.63 -23.16
CA PRO A 922 6.31 -13.26 -23.15
C PRO A 922 5.65 -13.38 -24.53
N LEU A 923 4.34 -13.67 -24.57
CA LEU A 923 3.60 -13.89 -25.82
C LEU A 923 2.81 -12.66 -26.29
N PHE A 924 3.47 -11.51 -26.42
CA PHE A 924 2.83 -10.25 -26.88
C PHE A 924 2.95 -10.08 -28.39
N LEU A 925 2.18 -10.88 -29.14
CA LEU A 925 2.30 -10.89 -30.60
C LEU A 925 1.60 -9.72 -31.29
N ASN A 926 0.57 -9.13 -30.67
CA ASN A 926 -0.17 -8.03 -31.28
C ASN A 926 0.60 -6.71 -31.13
N GLY A 927 0.56 -5.87 -32.16
CA GLY A 927 0.99 -4.48 -32.08
C GLY A 927 0.16 -3.68 -31.07
N GLY A 928 0.80 -2.71 -30.43
CA GLY A 928 0.16 -1.84 -29.45
C GLY A 928 -0.54 -0.63 -30.07
N SER A 929 -0.73 0.41 -29.27
CA SER A 929 -1.36 1.67 -29.73
C SER A 929 -0.46 2.86 -29.47
N VAL A 930 -0.42 3.80 -30.41
CA VAL A 930 0.27 5.09 -30.26
C VAL A 930 -0.73 6.20 -30.54
N SER A 931 -0.93 7.10 -29.58
CA SER A 931 -1.76 8.29 -29.71
C SER A 931 -0.93 9.53 -29.45
N ILE A 932 -0.81 10.40 -30.45
CA ILE A 932 -0.19 11.72 -30.36
C ILE A 932 -1.27 12.76 -30.57
N GLN A 933 -1.49 13.59 -29.56
CA GLN A 933 -2.45 14.69 -29.58
C GLN A 933 -1.73 15.97 -29.15
N ALA A 934 -1.55 16.88 -30.09
CA ALA A 934 -0.90 18.16 -29.86
C ALA A 934 -1.57 19.26 -30.68
N PHE A 935 -1.31 20.52 -30.33
CA PHE A 935 -1.69 21.64 -31.20
C PHE A 935 -0.81 21.63 -32.46
N ASP A 936 0.51 21.50 -32.28
CA ASP A 936 1.48 21.32 -33.35
C ASP A 936 2.14 19.94 -33.24
N THR A 937 1.97 19.10 -34.26
CA THR A 937 2.63 17.79 -34.35
C THR A 937 3.62 17.79 -35.51
N THR A 938 4.91 17.63 -35.21
CA THR A 938 5.97 17.55 -36.21
C THR A 938 6.69 16.20 -36.14
N LEU A 939 6.46 15.36 -37.14
CA LEU A 939 7.18 14.11 -37.33
C LEU A 939 8.28 14.33 -38.37
N ARG A 940 9.54 14.46 -37.96
CA ARG A 940 10.64 14.79 -38.89
C ARG A 940 10.99 13.61 -39.79
N THR A 941 11.52 13.93 -40.97
CA THR A 941 12.08 12.95 -41.91
C THR A 941 13.11 12.06 -41.22
N GLY A 942 13.02 10.75 -41.44
CA GLY A 942 13.89 9.74 -40.83
C GLY A 942 13.40 9.21 -39.48
N GLY A 943 12.43 9.85 -38.83
CA GLY A 943 11.73 9.28 -37.67
C GLY A 943 10.90 8.05 -38.06
N THR A 944 10.61 7.16 -37.11
CA THR A 944 9.79 5.96 -37.34
C THR A 944 8.79 5.73 -36.21
N ILE A 945 7.54 5.43 -36.56
CA ILE A 945 6.51 4.94 -35.64
C ILE A 945 6.06 3.56 -36.10
N ASP A 946 6.29 2.51 -35.30
CA ASP A 946 5.98 1.12 -35.65
C ASP A 946 4.97 0.50 -34.67
N VAL A 947 3.76 0.21 -35.18
CA VAL A 947 2.68 -0.50 -34.48
C VAL A 947 2.42 -1.88 -35.09
N SER A 948 3.39 -2.47 -35.79
CA SER A 948 3.22 -3.74 -36.50
C SER A 948 2.93 -4.93 -35.57
N GLY A 949 2.24 -5.94 -36.08
CA GLY A 949 2.09 -7.25 -35.45
C GLY A 949 3.39 -8.06 -35.52
N GLY A 950 3.67 -8.79 -34.45
CA GLY A 950 4.76 -9.76 -34.33
C GLY A 950 4.37 -11.16 -34.81
N ALA A 951 5.18 -12.15 -34.45
CA ALA A 951 5.01 -13.54 -34.85
C ALA A 951 5.63 -14.48 -33.84
N ARG A 952 5.13 -15.72 -33.77
CA ARG A 952 5.65 -16.78 -32.93
C ARG A 952 5.86 -18.04 -33.74
N ALA A 953 7.05 -18.64 -33.67
CA ALA A 953 7.27 -20.03 -34.05
C ALA A 953 7.12 -20.92 -32.81
N ASP A 954 6.17 -21.85 -32.82
CA ASP A 954 5.98 -22.79 -31.70
C ASP A 954 7.09 -23.86 -31.65
N VAL A 955 7.06 -24.72 -30.62
CA VAL A 955 8.03 -25.83 -30.45
C VAL A 955 8.09 -26.79 -31.64
N ARG A 956 7.07 -26.81 -32.51
CA ARG A 956 6.98 -27.62 -33.74
C ARG A 956 7.30 -26.80 -35.00
N GLY A 957 7.72 -25.55 -34.85
CA GLY A 957 8.01 -24.62 -35.94
C GLY A 957 6.77 -24.05 -36.65
N ARG A 958 5.56 -24.21 -36.09
CA ARG A 958 4.36 -23.60 -36.66
C ARG A 958 4.32 -22.12 -36.32
N ILE A 959 4.06 -21.29 -37.32
CA ILE A 959 4.03 -19.84 -37.17
C ILE A 959 2.61 -19.36 -36.86
N SER A 960 2.47 -18.58 -35.79
CA SER A 960 1.27 -17.78 -35.49
C SER A 960 1.63 -16.30 -35.52
N TYR A 961 0.78 -15.47 -36.13
CA TYR A 961 1.00 -14.04 -36.27
C TYR A 961 0.13 -13.26 -35.27
N GLY A 962 0.61 -12.10 -34.84
CA GLY A 962 -0.24 -11.11 -34.17
C GLY A 962 -0.84 -10.11 -35.15
N SER A 963 -1.84 -9.37 -34.67
CA SER A 963 -2.49 -8.28 -35.43
C SER A 963 -1.65 -7.00 -35.39
N GLY A 964 -1.80 -6.17 -36.42
CA GLY A 964 -1.31 -4.80 -36.41
C GLY A 964 -2.06 -3.96 -35.38
N GLY A 965 -1.38 -2.97 -34.84
CA GLY A 965 -1.87 -2.04 -33.83
C GLY A 965 -2.59 -0.83 -34.41
N SER A 966 -2.77 0.19 -33.56
CA SER A 966 -3.42 1.45 -33.93
C SER A 966 -2.51 2.66 -33.76
N LEU A 967 -2.59 3.59 -34.70
CA LEU A 967 -1.86 4.86 -34.68
C LEU A 967 -2.84 6.01 -34.83
N THR A 968 -2.85 6.93 -33.87
CA THR A 968 -3.64 8.17 -33.88
C THR A 968 -2.71 9.37 -33.86
N LEU A 969 -2.84 10.25 -34.86
CA LEU A 969 -2.09 11.49 -35.00
C LEU A 969 -3.06 12.67 -35.09
N ALA A 970 -3.04 13.57 -34.12
CA ALA A 970 -3.86 14.77 -34.11
C ALA A 970 -3.00 16.04 -34.04
N GLY A 971 -3.35 17.02 -34.87
CA GLY A 971 -2.79 18.36 -34.92
C GLY A 971 -3.84 19.39 -35.33
N GLY A 972 -3.59 20.67 -35.05
CA GLY A 972 -4.44 21.78 -35.48
C GLY A 972 -5.47 22.30 -34.47
N GLN A 973 -5.58 21.66 -33.29
CA GLN A 973 -6.54 22.03 -32.25
C GLN A 973 -5.98 21.79 -30.85
N ASP A 974 -6.33 22.64 -29.89
CA ASP A 974 -6.00 22.42 -28.49
C ASP A 974 -6.79 21.25 -27.89
N ILE A 975 -6.13 20.42 -27.10
CA ILE A 975 -6.71 19.19 -26.55
C ILE A 975 -7.76 19.45 -25.45
N ASN A 976 -7.74 20.63 -24.81
CA ASN A 976 -8.63 20.98 -23.71
C ASN A 976 -9.75 21.94 -24.15
N ILE A 977 -9.48 22.80 -25.15
CA ILE A 977 -10.40 23.82 -25.66
C ILE A 977 -10.53 23.68 -27.18
N SER A 978 -11.55 22.96 -27.64
CA SER A 978 -11.75 22.66 -29.07
C SER A 978 -11.96 23.89 -29.96
N SER A 979 -12.32 25.05 -29.41
CA SER A 979 -12.43 26.29 -30.18
C SER A 979 -11.07 26.92 -30.53
N VAL A 980 -9.99 26.51 -29.88
CA VAL A 980 -8.63 26.98 -30.17
C VAL A 980 -8.05 26.12 -31.29
N ILE A 981 -8.03 26.66 -32.50
CA ILE A 981 -7.52 26.03 -33.71
C ILE A 981 -6.37 26.86 -34.33
N GLY A 982 -5.56 26.23 -35.18
CA GLY A 982 -4.51 26.93 -35.95
C GLY A 982 -3.14 26.28 -35.96
N GLY A 983 -2.95 25.18 -35.21
CA GLY A 983 -1.72 24.41 -35.24
C GLY A 983 -1.58 23.56 -36.50
N SER A 984 -0.46 22.84 -36.60
CA SER A 984 -0.06 22.09 -37.79
C SER A 984 0.17 20.60 -37.54
N LEU A 985 0.08 19.79 -38.59
CA LEU A 985 0.50 18.39 -38.59
C LEU A 985 1.47 18.16 -39.77
N ASN A 986 2.73 17.83 -39.47
CA ASN A 986 3.75 17.53 -40.47
C ASN A 986 4.13 16.03 -40.41
N LEU A 987 3.96 15.31 -41.53
CA LEU A 987 4.19 13.87 -41.65
C LEU A 987 5.44 13.54 -42.46
N GLY A 988 6.63 13.68 -41.86
CA GLY A 988 7.91 13.26 -42.46
C GLY A 988 8.39 11.86 -42.02
N ALA A 989 7.85 11.30 -40.93
CA ALA A 989 8.28 10.01 -40.39
C ALA A 989 7.70 8.80 -41.15
N ASN A 990 8.37 7.66 -41.04
CA ASN A 990 7.86 6.37 -41.51
C ASN A 990 6.81 5.83 -40.53
N LEU A 991 5.60 5.55 -41.02
CA LEU A 991 4.51 4.99 -40.23
C LEU A 991 4.30 3.52 -40.63
N LEU A 992 4.40 2.59 -39.69
CA LEU A 992 4.35 1.14 -39.94
C LEU A 992 3.27 0.46 -39.10
N GLY A 993 2.47 -0.41 -39.73
CA GLY A 993 1.37 -1.16 -39.13
C GLY A 993 1.19 -2.53 -39.78
N HIS A 994 2.30 -3.16 -40.17
CA HIS A 994 2.31 -4.44 -40.88
C HIS A 994 1.83 -5.60 -40.00
N SER A 995 1.26 -6.64 -40.61
CA SER A 995 0.77 -7.81 -39.87
C SER A 995 0.69 -9.04 -40.77
N GLY A 996 0.81 -10.23 -40.20
CA GLY A 996 0.50 -11.50 -40.87
C GLY A 996 -0.94 -11.98 -40.66
N THR A 997 -1.74 -11.26 -39.86
CA THR A 997 -3.17 -11.50 -39.63
C THR A 997 -4.02 -10.32 -40.14
N SER A 998 -4.50 -9.45 -39.25
CA SER A 998 -5.22 -8.22 -39.54
C SER A 998 -4.26 -7.04 -39.58
N ALA A 999 -4.38 -6.21 -40.63
CA ALA A 999 -3.60 -4.97 -40.80
C ALA A 999 -3.87 -3.96 -39.68
N GLY A 1000 -2.93 -3.03 -39.44
CA GLY A 1000 -3.11 -1.95 -38.49
C GLY A 1000 -4.09 -0.86 -38.97
N SER A 1001 -4.45 0.05 -38.07
CA SER A 1001 -5.34 1.20 -38.33
C SER A 1001 -4.62 2.54 -38.12
N LEU A 1002 -4.86 3.52 -38.99
CA LEU A 1002 -4.30 4.86 -38.91
C LEU A 1002 -5.42 5.92 -38.87
N SER A 1003 -5.45 6.72 -37.80
CA SER A 1003 -6.36 7.86 -37.64
C SER A 1003 -5.55 9.17 -37.70
N ILE A 1004 -5.96 10.11 -38.55
CA ILE A 1004 -5.32 11.41 -38.71
C ILE A 1004 -6.36 12.52 -38.54
N THR A 1005 -6.06 13.46 -37.65
CA THR A 1005 -6.79 14.73 -37.51
C THR A 1005 -5.83 15.88 -37.82
N ALA A 1006 -6.21 16.75 -38.75
CA ALA A 1006 -5.48 17.97 -39.09
C ALA A 1006 -6.43 19.16 -39.25
N LEU A 1007 -5.87 20.37 -39.32
CA LEU A 1007 -6.66 21.58 -39.58
C LEU A 1007 -7.40 21.49 -40.92
N ALA A 1008 -6.69 21.14 -41.99
CA ALA A 1008 -7.26 20.75 -43.27
C ALA A 1008 -6.41 19.66 -43.94
N ILE A 1009 -7.03 18.79 -44.74
CA ILE A 1009 -6.40 17.68 -45.45
C ILE A 1009 -6.74 17.76 -46.94
N GLN A 1010 -5.72 17.71 -47.80
CA GLN A 1010 -5.89 17.58 -49.25
C GLN A 1010 -5.29 16.27 -49.74
N ILE A 1011 -6.04 15.50 -50.53
CA ILE A 1011 -5.58 14.27 -51.18
C ILE A 1011 -5.40 14.52 -52.69
N GLY A 1012 -4.17 14.31 -53.17
CA GLY A 1012 -3.77 14.55 -54.56
C GLY A 1012 -3.55 16.02 -54.91
N GLY A 1013 -2.99 16.26 -56.11
CA GLY A 1013 -2.64 17.61 -56.58
C GLY A 1013 -1.49 18.24 -55.77
N GLY A 1014 -1.55 19.56 -55.59
CA GLY A 1014 -0.64 20.32 -54.73
C GLY A 1014 -1.36 21.48 -54.06
N THR A 1015 -0.79 22.01 -52.98
CA THR A 1015 -1.29 23.19 -52.27
C THR A 1015 -0.11 24.06 -51.84
N PRO A 1016 -0.19 25.40 -51.99
CA PRO A 1016 0.80 26.33 -51.46
C PRO A 1016 0.53 26.71 -50.00
N ASP A 1017 -0.62 26.33 -49.44
CA ASP A 1017 -1.00 26.67 -48.06
C ASP A 1017 -0.31 25.72 -47.05
N PRO A 1018 0.58 26.24 -46.18
CA PRO A 1018 1.27 25.41 -45.19
C PRO A 1018 0.34 24.85 -44.10
N SER A 1019 -0.90 25.36 -44.00
CA SER A 1019 -1.91 24.92 -43.04
C SER A 1019 -2.66 23.67 -43.50
N VAL A 1020 -2.48 23.26 -44.75
CA VAL A 1020 -3.13 22.09 -45.36
C VAL A 1020 -2.17 20.91 -45.39
N LEU A 1021 -2.56 19.80 -44.75
CA LEU A 1021 -1.83 18.53 -44.85
C LEU A 1021 -2.05 17.91 -46.23
N LEU A 1022 -1.00 17.92 -47.06
CA LEU A 1022 -1.00 17.30 -48.38
C LEU A 1022 -0.67 15.80 -48.29
N LEU A 1023 -1.59 14.95 -48.73
CA LEU A 1023 -1.41 13.49 -48.84
C LEU A 1023 -1.38 13.07 -50.31
N GLY A 1024 -0.29 12.44 -50.74
CA GLY A 1024 -0.21 11.81 -52.06
C GLY A 1024 -0.99 10.50 -52.12
N THR A 1025 -1.39 10.04 -53.31
CA THR A 1025 -2.08 8.75 -53.48
C THR A 1025 -1.27 7.55 -53.00
N GLU A 1026 0.06 7.63 -53.09
CA GLU A 1026 0.96 6.58 -52.62
C GLU A 1026 0.99 6.40 -51.10
N PHE A 1027 0.54 7.40 -50.34
CA PHE A 1027 0.45 7.32 -48.87
C PHE A 1027 -0.38 6.11 -48.42
N PHE A 1028 -1.45 5.78 -49.16
CA PHE A 1028 -2.36 4.68 -48.84
C PHE A 1028 -1.81 3.30 -49.24
N ASN A 1029 -0.68 3.26 -49.97
CA ASN A 1029 -0.05 2.03 -50.44
C ASN A 1029 1.16 1.63 -49.58
N GLN A 1030 1.49 2.44 -48.57
CA GLN A 1030 2.69 2.34 -47.76
C GLN A 1030 2.33 2.06 -46.28
N GLY A 1031 3.29 1.52 -45.52
CA GLY A 1031 3.14 1.33 -44.07
C GLY A 1031 2.29 0.14 -43.62
N GLY A 1032 1.48 -0.48 -44.50
CA GLY A 1032 0.76 -1.72 -44.20
C GLY A 1032 -0.54 -1.56 -43.40
N PHE A 1033 -1.09 -0.35 -43.33
CA PHE A 1033 -2.40 -0.08 -42.71
C PHE A 1033 -3.54 -0.56 -43.61
N GLY A 1034 -4.57 -1.16 -43.01
CA GLY A 1034 -5.78 -1.61 -43.71
C GLY A 1034 -6.99 -0.71 -43.49
N THR A 1035 -6.91 0.21 -42.52
CA THR A 1035 -7.98 1.15 -42.16
C THR A 1035 -7.40 2.55 -42.00
N PHE A 1036 -8.03 3.54 -42.61
CA PHE A 1036 -7.64 4.95 -42.58
C PHE A 1036 -8.85 5.80 -42.19
N ASP A 1037 -8.74 6.52 -41.08
CA ASP A 1037 -9.73 7.51 -40.62
C ASP A 1037 -9.13 8.91 -40.73
N LEU A 1038 -9.67 9.76 -41.61
CA LEU A 1038 -9.15 11.10 -41.89
C LEU A 1038 -10.19 12.15 -41.50
N SER A 1039 -9.81 13.06 -40.60
CA SER A 1039 -10.65 14.15 -40.11
C SER A 1039 -9.99 15.51 -40.33
N GLY A 1040 -10.70 16.41 -41.00
CA GLY A 1040 -10.28 17.79 -41.18
C GLY A 1040 -11.19 18.75 -40.43
N LEU A 1041 -10.60 19.66 -39.65
CA LEU A 1041 -11.35 20.59 -38.80
C LEU A 1041 -11.98 21.76 -39.58
N GLY A 1042 -11.37 22.12 -40.72
CA GLY A 1042 -11.74 23.27 -41.53
C GLY A 1042 -10.87 24.50 -41.25
N LEU A 1043 -10.67 25.33 -42.28
CA LEU A 1043 -9.95 26.59 -42.15
C LEU A 1043 -10.91 27.74 -41.83
N ALA A 1044 -10.38 28.79 -41.19
CA ALA A 1044 -11.16 29.97 -40.80
C ALA A 1044 -11.74 30.74 -42.00
N ASP A 1045 -11.21 30.53 -43.21
CA ASP A 1045 -11.68 31.13 -44.46
C ASP A 1045 -12.86 30.37 -45.10
N GLY A 1046 -13.33 29.29 -44.47
CA GLY A 1046 -14.43 28.46 -44.96
C GLY A 1046 -14.02 27.32 -45.88
N THR A 1047 -12.71 27.08 -46.08
CA THR A 1047 -12.21 25.93 -46.83
C THR A 1047 -12.61 24.62 -46.14
N ALA A 1048 -13.11 23.66 -46.92
CA ALA A 1048 -13.51 22.35 -46.41
C ALA A 1048 -12.33 21.64 -45.71
N GLY A 1049 -12.60 21.04 -44.55
CA GLY A 1049 -11.57 20.32 -43.79
C GLY A 1049 -10.95 19.14 -44.54
N LEU A 1050 -11.67 18.54 -45.48
CA LEU A 1050 -11.16 17.47 -46.33
C LEU A 1050 -11.48 17.74 -47.81
N LEU A 1051 -10.44 17.77 -48.64
CA LEU A 1051 -10.54 17.93 -50.10
C LEU A 1051 -9.87 16.75 -50.81
N ILE A 1052 -10.59 16.09 -51.72
CA ILE A 1052 -10.02 15.11 -52.66
C ILE A 1052 -10.03 15.75 -54.04
N THR A 1053 -8.85 15.96 -54.62
CA THR A 1053 -8.72 16.64 -55.91
C THR A 1053 -9.22 15.76 -57.06
N GLU A 1054 -9.76 16.38 -58.11
CA GLU A 1054 -10.27 15.68 -59.29
C GLU A 1054 -9.18 14.80 -59.93
N GLY A 1055 -9.54 13.58 -60.36
CA GLY A 1055 -8.60 12.61 -60.93
C GLY A 1055 -7.78 11.82 -59.91
N THR A 1056 -7.97 12.06 -58.61
CA THR A 1056 -7.29 11.30 -57.55
C THR A 1056 -7.86 9.89 -57.41
N HIS A 1057 -6.99 8.87 -57.46
CA HIS A 1057 -7.33 7.48 -57.23
C HIS A 1057 -6.68 6.96 -55.95
N ILE A 1058 -7.48 6.71 -54.92
CA ILE A 1058 -7.03 6.12 -53.64
C ILE A 1058 -7.17 4.60 -53.73
N ARG A 1059 -6.09 3.85 -53.49
CA ARG A 1059 -6.06 2.39 -53.61
C ARG A 1059 -5.35 1.74 -52.41
N PRO A 1060 -5.97 1.65 -51.22
CA PRO A 1060 -5.28 1.13 -50.05
C PRO A 1060 -4.70 -0.28 -50.31
N ILE A 1061 -3.41 -0.48 -50.08
CA ILE A 1061 -2.74 -1.78 -50.22
C ILE A 1061 -2.29 -2.27 -48.85
N VAL A 1062 -2.84 -3.40 -48.41
CA VAL A 1062 -2.38 -4.08 -47.21
C VAL A 1062 -1.10 -4.85 -47.53
N SER A 1063 0.03 -4.37 -47.00
CA SER A 1063 1.32 -5.05 -47.07
C SER A 1063 1.55 -5.88 -45.81
N THR A 1064 1.71 -7.20 -45.97
CA THR A 1064 1.90 -8.15 -44.86
C THR A 1064 3.38 -8.45 -44.60
N ARG A 1065 3.74 -8.73 -43.34
CA ARG A 1065 5.05 -9.28 -42.96
C ARG A 1065 4.92 -10.79 -42.77
N LEU A 1066 5.70 -11.57 -43.51
CA LEU A 1066 5.80 -13.02 -43.34
C LEU A 1066 7.03 -13.34 -42.50
N ALA A 1067 6.83 -14.09 -41.42
CA ALA A 1067 7.92 -14.54 -40.58
C ALA A 1067 8.58 -15.76 -41.22
N THR A 1068 9.91 -15.81 -41.18
CA THR A 1068 10.70 -16.91 -41.72
C THR A 1068 11.41 -17.67 -40.60
N ALA A 1069 11.21 -18.99 -40.55
CA ALA A 1069 11.81 -19.88 -39.55
C ALA A 1069 12.65 -20.94 -40.28
N LEU A 1070 13.97 -20.73 -40.37
CA LEU A 1070 14.93 -21.72 -40.87
C LEU A 1070 15.57 -22.45 -39.68
N ASN A 1071 15.87 -23.75 -39.79
CA ASN A 1071 16.25 -24.61 -38.68
C ASN A 1071 17.48 -24.12 -37.86
N ASP A 1072 18.31 -23.23 -38.43
CA ASP A 1072 19.52 -22.69 -37.79
C ASP A 1072 19.57 -21.14 -37.78
N GLN A 1073 18.44 -20.45 -37.93
CA GLN A 1073 18.36 -18.99 -37.88
C GLN A 1073 17.27 -18.53 -36.90
N PRO A 1074 17.48 -17.41 -36.18
CA PRO A 1074 16.42 -16.82 -35.35
C PRO A 1074 15.22 -16.45 -36.23
N LEU A 1075 14.02 -16.49 -35.64
CA LEU A 1075 12.81 -16.00 -36.29
C LEU A 1075 13.01 -14.56 -36.76
N ARG A 1076 12.79 -14.30 -38.06
CA ARG A 1076 12.91 -12.98 -38.70
C ARG A 1076 11.64 -12.60 -39.42
#